data_AF-A0A847B7H3-F1
#
_entry.id   AF-A0A847B7H3-F1
#
_cell.length_a   1.000
_cell.length_b   1.000
_cell.length_c   1.000
_cell.angle_alpha   90.00
_cell.angle_beta   90.00
_cell.angle_gamma   90.00
#
_symmetry.space_group_name_H-M   'P 1'
#
loop_
_entity.id
_entity.type
_entity.pdbx_description
1 polymer ?
#
loop_
_entity_poly.entity_id
_entity_poly.type
_entity_poly.pdbx_seq_one_letter_code
_entity_poly.pdbx_strand_id
1 'polypeptide(L)'
;MKNKFVPISVALLTLLTLSACVTHNPSSSEETLSSSSEISSSSSESSSSSASSSSGTTPVTSDWTSAQKSLMQAHLAGYVMPYISLSSDVTVKWYAEWECVSIESAKSPQSKITDYKNILNAANFGMEYDSDFETWEGSIRDSNYNEIFVQLYYQEGFVCDVYLTEAISSWPEAQIKNFLGNDAVIPSVSAPAYYYVPYHEDSEEFDLIVAINAASQYANYATILTNQGWEVVDNGDYKSAKDNIGVVEIDFYPALNDLYIVIYPNEDGQGNGGTDPEPTEGVSTIWPVEAINEFFGITNAADIIPAFNSATLYEFGVEEWEISDDETLKPWLYIVMEEDSFTLANTEDVFLASLEAMGYTIDDSQYDYLGYEAISSDKTIYLNFYFEEGMFAIFFIEYNVYYGIEQFTSWPTAMVASFVNNSSVVVPSATGSSFEIKSLNNALEISIPTTDGAAAISAYEGILTAAGWTVTDHVAIDKGVDNSSIQIEISSTATKLVITITHYVVPLPAGVFDFTNENQLTKRDSDESIWTAGSVTMKVEIKDAALGVGGDGGAFFSEPLRLYTNQAVTFVSSDKNITQITFTASSNQYATELANATWTGGTAKSSGTTVTVTATSATKTISVKINKQVRITGAVVALA
;
A
#
# COMPACT_ATOMS: atom_id res chain seq x y z
N MET A 1 -24.20 21.32 -34.25
CA MET A 1 -25.63 20.92 -34.25
C MET A 1 -25.97 20.56 -32.82
N LYS A 2 -26.48 21.47 -32.00
CA LYS A 2 -27.90 21.63 -31.59
C LYS A 2 -28.64 20.31 -31.29
N ASN A 3 -28.75 20.00 -29.99
CA ASN A 3 -29.98 19.81 -29.18
C ASN A 3 -29.50 19.56 -27.73
N LYS A 4 -29.62 20.45 -26.73
CA LYS A 4 -30.78 21.00 -26.01
C LYS A 4 -31.80 19.96 -25.49
N PHE A 5 -31.65 19.65 -24.19
CA PHE A 5 -32.64 19.62 -23.09
C PHE A 5 -34.09 19.21 -23.39
N VAL A 6 -34.68 18.36 -22.53
CA VAL A 6 -35.89 18.71 -21.74
C VAL A 6 -35.88 18.01 -20.36
N PRO A 7 -36.34 18.69 -19.28
CA PRO A 7 -36.34 18.27 -17.88
C PRO A 7 -37.72 17.75 -17.42
N ILE A 8 -37.85 17.31 -16.17
CA ILE A 8 -39.16 17.21 -15.50
C ILE A 8 -39.10 17.98 -14.17
N SER A 9 -39.89 19.05 -14.11
CA SER A 9 -40.14 19.87 -12.92
C SER A 9 -41.57 19.64 -12.41
N VAL A 10 -41.68 19.51 -11.08
CA VAL A 10 -42.66 20.13 -10.16
C VAL A 10 -44.16 19.80 -10.30
N ALA A 11 -44.75 19.36 -9.19
CA ALA A 11 -46.12 19.74 -8.80
C ALA A 11 -46.15 20.22 -7.34
N LEU A 12 -46.24 21.54 -7.18
CA LEU A 12 -46.64 22.26 -5.96
C LEU A 12 -48.15 22.50 -6.04
N LEU A 13 -48.91 22.26 -4.96
CA LEU A 13 -50.24 22.86 -4.78
C LEU A 13 -50.46 23.24 -3.31
N THR A 14 -50.49 24.56 -3.06
CA THR A 14 -50.96 25.21 -1.84
C THR A 14 -52.44 25.56 -1.97
N LEU A 15 -53.26 25.38 -0.91
CA LEU A 15 -54.17 26.41 -0.40
C LEU A 15 -54.81 26.06 0.95
N LEU A 16 -54.75 27.01 1.88
CA LEU A 16 -55.54 27.11 3.12
C LEU A 16 -57.04 27.24 2.85
N THR A 17 -57.85 26.67 3.74
CA THR A 17 -59.10 27.30 4.22
C THR A 17 -59.29 27.06 5.72
N LEU A 18 -59.37 28.16 6.49
CA LEU A 18 -59.97 28.20 7.83
C LEU A 18 -61.47 27.88 7.73
N SER A 19 -62.01 27.10 8.68
CA SER A 19 -63.25 27.48 9.36
C SER A 19 -63.40 26.74 10.70
N ALA A 20 -63.87 27.48 11.69
CA ALA A 20 -63.96 27.14 13.10
C ALA A 20 -65.18 26.26 13.45
N CYS A 21 -65.13 25.56 14.59
CA CYS A 21 -65.81 25.93 15.84
C CYS A 21 -66.36 24.72 16.67
N VAL A 22 -66.28 24.90 18.01
CA VAL A 22 -67.14 24.37 19.10
C VAL A 22 -66.77 23.06 19.84
N THR A 23 -66.00 23.27 20.92
CA THR A 23 -66.16 22.87 22.35
C THR A 23 -66.67 21.46 22.77
N HIS A 24 -65.93 20.81 23.68
CA HIS A 24 -66.19 20.88 25.14
C HIS A 24 -65.09 20.17 25.98
N ASN A 25 -64.49 20.94 26.90
CA ASN A 25 -63.93 20.50 28.20
C ASN A 25 -65.13 20.44 29.21
N PRO A 26 -65.06 19.94 30.47
CA PRO A 26 -63.86 19.85 31.33
C PRO A 26 -63.77 18.71 32.38
N SER A 27 -62.71 18.80 33.19
CA SER A 27 -62.63 18.44 34.62
C SER A 27 -62.12 17.03 34.91
N SER A 28 -61.24 16.75 35.88
CA SER A 28 -60.39 17.52 36.82
C SER A 28 -59.52 16.47 37.56
N SER A 29 -58.24 16.76 37.81
CA SER A 29 -57.64 17.05 39.14
C SER A 29 -57.11 15.85 39.96
N GLU A 30 -55.87 16.05 40.42
CA GLU A 30 -55.24 15.59 41.67
C GLU A 30 -54.67 14.16 41.71
N GLU A 31 -53.33 14.03 41.74
CA GLU A 31 -52.48 13.89 42.96
C GLU A 31 -52.63 12.48 43.58
N THR A 32 -51.61 11.73 44.01
CA THR A 32 -50.23 11.99 44.43
C THR A 32 -49.51 10.63 44.60
N LEU A 33 -48.18 10.67 44.45
CA LEU A 33 -47.16 10.00 45.27
C LEU A 33 -47.12 8.45 45.46
N SER A 34 -45.96 7.93 45.06
CA SER A 34 -45.02 7.18 45.91
C SER A 34 -45.06 5.64 45.97
N SER A 35 -43.96 5.10 45.44
CA SER A 35 -43.01 4.25 46.16
C SER A 35 -43.22 2.73 46.22
N SER A 36 -42.31 2.08 45.46
CA SER A 36 -41.34 1.07 45.90
C SER A 36 -41.77 -0.38 46.15
N SER A 37 -41.02 -1.21 45.40
CA SER A 37 -40.30 -2.45 45.78
C SER A 37 -41.08 -3.75 45.95
N GLU A 38 -40.74 -4.65 45.01
CA GLU A 38 -40.25 -6.02 45.18
C GLU A 38 -41.02 -7.00 46.08
N ILE A 39 -41.31 -8.19 45.53
CA ILE A 39 -40.60 -9.46 45.82
C ILE A 39 -41.43 -10.62 45.24
N SER A 40 -40.84 -11.26 44.25
CA SER A 40 -40.65 -12.71 44.05
C SER A 40 -41.76 -13.74 44.33
N SER A 41 -41.97 -14.52 43.27
CA SER A 41 -41.92 -16.00 43.16
C SER A 41 -43.05 -16.88 43.70
N SER A 42 -43.60 -17.71 42.78
CA SER A 42 -43.90 -19.15 42.90
C SER A 42 -44.75 -19.56 41.68
N SER A 43 -44.20 -20.29 40.71
CA SER A 43 -44.01 -21.74 40.61
C SER A 43 -45.22 -22.51 40.04
N SER A 44 -45.05 -22.94 38.78
CA SER A 44 -45.26 -24.29 38.23
C SER A 44 -46.61 -25.03 38.35
N GLU A 45 -47.04 -25.50 37.16
CA GLU A 45 -47.70 -26.80 36.85
C GLU A 45 -49.19 -26.96 37.28
N SER A 46 -50.13 -27.54 36.52
CA SER A 46 -50.08 -28.37 35.30
C SER A 46 -51.50 -28.66 34.75
N SER A 47 -51.55 -28.99 33.45
CA SER A 47 -52.39 -29.98 32.74
C SER A 47 -53.90 -29.83 32.37
N SER A 48 -54.10 -30.13 31.07
CA SER A 48 -55.23 -30.83 30.39
C SER A 48 -56.45 -29.99 29.97
N SER A 49 -57.13 -30.18 28.84
CA SER A 49 -56.95 -30.97 27.60
C SER A 49 -58.16 -30.69 26.68
N SER A 50 -57.99 -30.63 25.35
CA SER A 50 -58.88 -31.28 24.36
C SER A 50 -58.40 -31.03 22.92
N ALA A 51 -58.36 -32.11 22.15
CA ALA A 51 -57.84 -32.18 20.79
C ALA A 51 -58.97 -32.06 19.74
N SER A 52 -58.63 -31.53 18.56
CA SER A 52 -59.26 -31.87 17.29
C SER A 52 -58.24 -31.75 16.16
N SER A 53 -58.20 -32.76 15.31
CA SER A 53 -57.25 -33.07 14.24
C SER A 53 -57.38 -32.20 12.98
N SER A 54 -56.26 -31.85 12.32
CA SER A 54 -56.01 -32.20 10.90
C SER A 54 -54.64 -31.73 10.38
N SER A 55 -54.01 -32.61 9.62
CA SER A 55 -52.97 -32.43 8.59
C SER A 55 -51.80 -31.47 8.83
N GLY A 56 -50.65 -32.06 9.13
CA GLY A 56 -49.44 -31.89 8.31
C GLY A 56 -49.07 -30.47 7.87
N THR A 57 -48.57 -29.69 8.83
CA THR A 57 -47.49 -28.74 8.58
C THR A 57 -46.48 -28.96 9.69
N THR A 58 -45.31 -29.49 9.33
CA THR A 58 -44.10 -29.27 10.12
C THR A 58 -44.06 -27.78 10.49
N PRO A 59 -43.83 -27.42 11.76
CA PRO A 59 -43.89 -26.03 12.17
C PRO A 59 -42.80 -25.27 11.41
N VAL A 60 -43.21 -24.32 10.56
CA VAL A 60 -42.31 -23.30 10.06
C VAL A 60 -41.96 -22.47 11.30
N THR A 61 -40.74 -22.54 11.80
CA THR A 61 -40.25 -21.52 12.70
C THR A 61 -39.84 -20.33 11.83
N SER A 62 -40.82 -19.48 11.51
CA SER A 62 -40.69 -18.30 10.65
C SER A 62 -40.24 -17.05 11.43
N ASP A 63 -39.30 -17.20 12.36
CA ASP A 63 -38.91 -16.13 13.29
C ASP A 63 -37.51 -16.41 13.86
N TRP A 64 -36.85 -15.37 14.35
CA TRP A 64 -35.56 -15.49 15.06
C TRP A 64 -35.71 -16.38 16.29
N THR A 65 -34.70 -17.21 16.55
CA THR A 65 -34.66 -18.03 17.77
C THR A 65 -34.61 -17.14 19.01
N SER A 66 -35.06 -17.65 20.15
CA SER A 66 -34.97 -16.90 21.42
C SER A 66 -33.54 -16.46 21.75
N ALA A 67 -32.54 -17.29 21.41
CA ALA A 67 -31.13 -16.94 21.61
C ALA A 67 -30.68 -15.76 20.72
N GLN A 68 -31.04 -15.78 19.44
CA GLN A 68 -30.73 -14.69 18.50
C GLN A 68 -31.41 -13.39 18.91
N LYS A 69 -32.69 -13.45 19.33
CA LYS A 69 -33.41 -12.29 19.84
C LYS A 69 -32.77 -11.72 21.10
N SER A 70 -32.37 -12.57 22.04
CA SER A 70 -31.69 -12.13 23.26
C SER A 70 -30.34 -11.47 22.96
N LEU A 71 -29.61 -11.95 21.95
CA LEU A 71 -28.35 -11.32 21.52
C LEU A 71 -28.61 -9.94 20.93
N MET A 72 -29.53 -9.81 19.96
CA MET A 72 -29.90 -8.51 19.41
C MET A 72 -30.38 -7.55 20.49
N GLN A 73 -31.26 -7.99 21.39
CA GLN A 73 -31.77 -7.15 22.47
C GLN A 73 -30.68 -6.67 23.42
N ALA A 74 -29.64 -7.48 23.66
CA ALA A 74 -28.53 -7.12 24.53
C ALA A 74 -27.64 -6.04 23.94
N HIS A 75 -27.52 -5.96 22.61
CA HIS A 75 -26.58 -5.08 21.90
C HIS A 75 -27.23 -3.95 21.09
N LEU A 76 -28.52 -4.05 20.77
CA LEU A 76 -29.26 -3.10 19.92
C LEU A 76 -30.37 -2.38 20.69
N ALA A 77 -30.12 -2.02 21.95
CA ALA A 77 -31.07 -1.29 22.82
C ALA A 77 -32.49 -1.91 22.90
N GLY A 78 -32.59 -3.25 22.85
CA GLY A 78 -33.86 -3.97 22.85
C GLY A 78 -34.54 -4.11 21.48
N TYR A 79 -33.95 -3.57 20.41
CA TYR A 79 -34.41 -3.77 19.04
C TYR A 79 -34.13 -5.20 18.56
N VAL A 80 -35.01 -5.68 17.66
CA VAL A 80 -34.89 -6.99 17.02
C VAL A 80 -35.11 -6.78 15.53
N MET A 81 -34.14 -7.22 14.74
CA MET A 81 -34.18 -7.07 13.28
C MET A 81 -35.38 -7.81 12.67
N PRO A 82 -35.95 -7.31 11.55
CA PRO A 82 -36.92 -8.08 10.76
C PRO A 82 -36.37 -9.45 10.36
N TYR A 83 -37.18 -10.50 10.40
CA TYR A 83 -36.72 -11.85 10.05
C TYR A 83 -36.59 -12.04 8.54
N ILE A 84 -35.52 -12.72 8.11
CA ILE A 84 -35.36 -13.24 6.75
C ILE A 84 -35.17 -14.76 6.73
N SER A 85 -35.85 -15.42 5.78
CA SER A 85 -35.62 -16.82 5.47
C SER A 85 -34.50 -16.99 4.45
N LEU A 86 -33.41 -17.63 4.89
CA LEU A 86 -32.21 -17.92 4.10
C LEU A 86 -32.15 -19.41 3.76
N SER A 87 -31.40 -19.78 2.71
CA SER A 87 -31.36 -21.16 2.17
C SER A 87 -30.43 -22.10 2.94
N SER A 88 -29.70 -21.57 3.91
CA SER A 88 -28.75 -22.28 4.78
C SER A 88 -28.87 -21.74 6.21
N ASP A 89 -28.21 -22.41 7.15
CA ASP A 89 -28.27 -22.04 8.56
C ASP A 89 -27.80 -20.59 8.76
N VAL A 90 -28.63 -19.82 9.47
CA VAL A 90 -28.34 -18.42 9.80
C VAL A 90 -27.60 -18.37 11.13
N THR A 91 -26.46 -17.70 11.12
CA THR A 91 -25.64 -17.45 12.30
C THR A 91 -25.80 -15.99 12.69
N VAL A 92 -26.08 -15.72 13.97
CA VAL A 92 -26.10 -14.35 14.49
C VAL A 92 -25.03 -14.25 15.57
N LYS A 93 -24.12 -13.29 15.43
CA LYS A 93 -22.96 -13.10 16.30
C LYS A 93 -22.82 -11.65 16.71
N TRP A 94 -22.16 -11.43 17.83
CA TRP A 94 -21.67 -10.11 18.25
C TRP A 94 -20.17 -10.06 17.97
N TYR A 95 -19.72 -9.04 17.25
CA TYR A 95 -18.32 -8.72 17.06
C TYR A 95 -17.97 -7.51 17.92
N ALA A 96 -17.14 -7.74 18.94
CA ALA A 96 -16.76 -6.69 19.89
C ALA A 96 -15.85 -5.63 19.26
N GLU A 97 -15.03 -6.02 18.30
CA GLU A 97 -14.10 -5.19 17.54
C GLU A 97 -14.77 -4.28 16.49
N TRP A 98 -16.04 -4.55 16.14
CA TRP A 98 -16.82 -3.73 15.20
C TRP A 98 -18.04 -3.10 15.87
N GLU A 99 -18.19 -3.35 17.17
CA GLU A 99 -19.40 -3.11 17.97
C GLU A 99 -20.71 -3.42 17.22
N CYS A 100 -20.72 -4.52 16.46
CA CYS A 100 -21.83 -4.86 15.57
C CYS A 100 -22.42 -6.25 15.86
N VAL A 101 -23.73 -6.38 15.57
CA VAL A 101 -24.39 -7.68 15.48
C VAL A 101 -24.45 -8.09 14.01
N SER A 102 -23.77 -9.17 13.66
CA SER A 102 -23.78 -9.71 12.30
C SER A 102 -24.74 -10.88 12.14
N ILE A 103 -25.47 -10.88 11.03
CA ILE A 103 -26.38 -11.94 10.58
C ILE A 103 -25.79 -12.56 9.31
N GLU A 104 -25.24 -13.75 9.44
CA GLU A 104 -24.47 -14.44 8.39
C GLU A 104 -25.17 -15.71 7.91
N SER A 105 -25.02 -16.03 6.63
CA SER A 105 -25.46 -17.31 6.07
C SER A 105 -24.55 -17.77 4.94
N ALA A 106 -23.67 -18.71 5.27
CA ALA A 106 -22.78 -19.35 4.30
C ALA A 106 -23.62 -20.08 3.23
N LYS A 107 -23.33 -19.86 1.95
CA LYS A 107 -24.02 -20.49 0.79
C LYS A 107 -25.43 -19.98 0.47
N SER A 108 -25.88 -18.87 1.07
CA SER A 108 -27.09 -18.20 0.55
C SER A 108 -26.79 -17.49 -0.78
N PRO A 109 -27.73 -17.50 -1.75
CA PRO A 109 -27.50 -16.84 -3.03
C PRO A 109 -27.55 -15.32 -2.87
N GLN A 110 -26.74 -14.59 -3.64
CA GLN A 110 -26.69 -13.11 -3.64
C GLN A 110 -28.07 -12.46 -3.84
N SER A 111 -28.99 -13.13 -4.56
CA SER A 111 -30.38 -12.68 -4.71
C SER A 111 -31.11 -12.43 -3.38
N LYS A 112 -30.64 -13.02 -2.26
CA LYS A 112 -31.20 -12.80 -0.93
C LYS A 112 -30.92 -11.42 -0.35
N ILE A 113 -29.89 -10.73 -0.82
CA ILE A 113 -29.66 -9.31 -0.45
C ILE A 113 -30.84 -8.46 -0.91
N THR A 114 -31.31 -8.66 -2.15
CA THR A 114 -32.48 -7.94 -2.67
C THR A 114 -33.75 -8.29 -1.89
N ASP A 115 -33.94 -9.56 -1.51
CA ASP A 115 -35.06 -9.97 -0.67
C ASP A 115 -35.03 -9.27 0.70
N TYR A 116 -33.87 -9.24 1.36
CA TYR A 116 -33.77 -8.65 2.71
C TYR A 116 -33.89 -7.14 2.68
N LYS A 117 -33.25 -6.48 1.71
CA LYS A 117 -33.41 -5.06 1.46
C LYS A 117 -34.89 -4.67 1.40
N ASN A 118 -35.69 -5.42 0.67
CA ASN A 118 -37.13 -5.14 0.55
C ASN A 118 -37.86 -5.30 1.89
N ILE A 119 -37.46 -6.26 2.73
CA ILE A 119 -37.99 -6.46 4.08
C ILE A 119 -37.59 -5.28 4.99
N LEU A 120 -36.34 -4.85 4.96
CA LEU A 120 -35.83 -3.71 5.74
C LEU A 120 -36.47 -2.39 5.30
N ASN A 121 -36.66 -2.18 4.00
CA ASN A 121 -37.41 -1.03 3.49
C ASN A 121 -38.87 -1.03 3.94
N ALA A 122 -39.53 -2.20 3.99
CA ALA A 122 -40.87 -2.31 4.56
C ALA A 122 -40.90 -2.03 6.07
N ALA A 123 -39.76 -2.16 6.76
CA ALA A 123 -39.54 -1.76 8.14
C ALA A 123 -39.04 -0.31 8.30
N ASN A 124 -38.98 0.47 7.21
CA ASN A 124 -38.56 1.88 7.15
C ASN A 124 -37.07 2.16 7.37
N PHE A 125 -36.17 1.23 7.04
CA PHE A 125 -34.72 1.49 7.08
C PHE A 125 -34.21 2.40 5.95
N GLY A 126 -35.00 2.65 4.90
CA GLY A 126 -34.57 3.54 3.81
C GLY A 126 -33.27 3.09 3.12
N MET A 127 -33.19 1.80 2.79
CA MET A 127 -32.01 1.18 2.19
C MET A 127 -31.67 1.77 0.82
N GLU A 128 -30.46 2.29 0.69
CA GLU A 128 -29.84 2.85 -0.51
C GLU A 128 -28.61 2.01 -0.90
N TYR A 129 -28.16 2.14 -2.14
CA TYR A 129 -27.00 1.38 -2.64
C TYR A 129 -25.79 2.28 -2.62
N ASP A 130 -24.75 1.82 -1.94
CA ASP A 130 -23.44 2.43 -1.96
C ASP A 130 -22.59 1.76 -3.05
N SER A 131 -22.17 2.53 -4.05
CA SER A 131 -21.38 2.02 -5.17
C SER A 131 -19.93 1.77 -4.80
N ASP A 132 -19.41 2.46 -3.79
CA ASP A 132 -17.99 2.50 -3.48
C ASP A 132 -17.61 1.28 -2.64
N PHE A 133 -18.53 0.84 -1.77
CA PHE A 133 -18.38 -0.38 -0.98
C PHE A 133 -19.16 -1.58 -1.53
N GLU A 134 -19.85 -1.41 -2.66
CA GLU A 134 -20.77 -2.39 -3.27
C GLU A 134 -21.84 -2.94 -2.29
N THR A 135 -22.23 -2.15 -1.29
CA THR A 135 -23.13 -2.53 -0.20
C THR A 135 -24.52 -1.90 -0.34
N TRP A 136 -25.52 -2.45 0.36
CA TRP A 136 -26.77 -1.74 0.60
C TRP A 136 -26.83 -1.28 2.04
N GLU A 137 -27.09 0.00 2.24
CA GLU A 137 -26.99 0.67 3.54
C GLU A 137 -28.28 1.37 3.88
N GLY A 138 -28.64 1.40 5.15
CA GLY A 138 -29.82 2.11 5.61
C GLY A 138 -29.90 2.14 7.12
N SER A 139 -30.76 3.01 7.64
CA SER A 139 -30.87 3.19 9.08
C SER A 139 -32.30 3.48 9.54
N ILE A 140 -32.53 3.23 10.82
CA ILE A 140 -33.74 3.69 11.49
C ILE A 140 -33.39 4.24 12.87
N ARG A 141 -34.14 5.25 13.32
CA ARG A 141 -33.99 5.83 14.65
C ARG A 141 -35.06 5.34 15.60
N ASP A 142 -34.65 4.97 16.81
CA ASP A 142 -35.58 4.63 17.88
C ASP A 142 -36.18 5.89 18.54
N SER A 143 -37.04 5.70 19.56
CA SER A 143 -37.65 6.82 20.28
C SER A 143 -36.68 7.60 21.18
N ASN A 144 -35.52 7.03 21.51
CA ASN A 144 -34.43 7.69 22.21
C ASN A 144 -33.45 8.35 21.24
N TYR A 145 -33.77 8.33 19.93
CA TYR A 145 -32.91 8.78 18.85
C TYR A 145 -31.62 7.97 18.74
N ASN A 146 -31.56 6.74 19.23
CA ASN A 146 -30.45 5.86 18.85
C ASN A 146 -30.66 5.41 17.40
N GLU A 147 -29.59 5.43 16.62
CA GLU A 147 -29.60 4.99 15.24
C GLU A 147 -29.20 3.52 15.15
N ILE A 148 -30.00 2.76 14.41
CA ILE A 148 -29.71 1.39 14.04
C ILE A 148 -29.34 1.42 12.57
N PHE A 149 -28.04 1.36 12.31
CA PHE A 149 -27.48 1.34 10.97
C PHE A 149 -27.29 -0.10 10.51
N VAL A 150 -27.57 -0.37 9.24
CA VAL A 150 -27.56 -1.70 8.64
C VAL A 150 -26.82 -1.68 7.33
N GLN A 151 -25.88 -2.60 7.18
CA GLN A 151 -25.15 -2.83 5.93
C GLN A 151 -25.40 -4.25 5.43
N LEU A 152 -25.74 -4.40 4.15
CA LEU A 152 -25.93 -5.69 3.49
C LEU A 152 -24.92 -5.87 2.36
N TYR A 153 -24.18 -6.97 2.39
CA TYR A 153 -23.17 -7.27 1.37
C TYR A 153 -23.00 -8.78 1.14
N TYR A 154 -22.23 -9.12 0.10
CA TYR A 154 -21.97 -10.50 -0.31
C TYR A 154 -20.48 -10.83 -0.22
N GLN A 155 -20.09 -11.64 0.77
CA GLN A 155 -18.71 -12.08 0.95
C GLN A 155 -18.68 -13.59 1.17
N GLU A 156 -18.52 -14.35 0.08
CA GLU A 156 -18.63 -15.83 0.05
C GLU A 156 -19.96 -16.40 0.61
N GLY A 157 -20.95 -15.52 0.81
CA GLY A 157 -22.19 -15.77 1.50
C GLY A 157 -22.97 -14.48 1.76
N PHE A 158 -24.16 -14.61 2.34
CA PHE A 158 -24.97 -13.46 2.73
C PHE A 158 -24.50 -12.92 4.08
N VAL A 159 -24.29 -11.61 4.18
CA VAL A 159 -23.96 -10.91 5.43
C VAL A 159 -24.85 -9.69 5.60
N CYS A 160 -25.25 -9.44 6.85
CA CYS A 160 -25.94 -8.24 7.28
C CYS A 160 -25.36 -7.81 8.62
N ASP A 161 -24.68 -6.66 8.63
CA ASP A 161 -24.12 -6.08 9.85
C ASP A 161 -25.04 -4.99 10.36
N VAL A 162 -25.21 -4.96 11.68
CA VAL A 162 -26.13 -4.06 12.36
C VAL A 162 -25.41 -3.36 13.50
N TYR A 163 -25.35 -2.04 13.41
CA TYR A 163 -24.65 -1.17 14.33
C TYR A 163 -25.68 -0.37 15.14
N LEU A 164 -25.37 -0.14 16.41
CA LEU A 164 -26.12 0.76 17.26
C LEU A 164 -25.27 2.00 17.53
N THR A 165 -25.71 3.14 17.04
CA THR A 165 -25.10 4.43 17.35
C THR A 165 -25.97 5.17 18.36
N GLU A 166 -25.44 5.38 19.56
CA GLU A 166 -26.15 6.08 20.63
C GLU A 166 -26.14 7.59 20.39
N ALA A 167 -27.31 8.22 20.54
CA ALA A 167 -27.42 9.66 20.41
C ALA A 167 -26.91 10.39 21.66
N ILE A 168 -26.04 11.39 21.45
CA ILE A 168 -25.54 12.25 22.53
C ILE A 168 -26.18 13.65 22.47
N SER A 169 -26.46 14.24 23.64
CA SER A 169 -27.21 15.50 23.78
C SER A 169 -26.34 16.76 23.82
N SER A 170 -25.03 16.61 23.66
CA SER A 170 -24.05 17.71 23.68
C SER A 170 -22.95 17.47 22.65
N TRP A 171 -22.35 18.55 22.16
CA TRP A 171 -21.24 18.50 21.21
C TRP A 171 -20.11 17.59 21.73
N PRO A 172 -19.62 16.60 20.96
CA PRO A 172 -18.65 15.59 21.41
C PRO A 172 -17.21 16.12 21.50
N GLU A 173 -16.99 17.27 22.15
CA GLU A 173 -15.67 17.93 22.19
C GLU A 173 -14.54 17.01 22.70
N ALA A 174 -14.83 16.20 23.71
CA ALA A 174 -13.85 15.28 24.29
C ALA A 174 -13.48 14.13 23.33
N GLN A 175 -14.44 13.64 22.54
CA GLN A 175 -14.21 12.54 21.60
C GLN A 175 -13.44 13.05 20.38
N ILE A 176 -13.83 14.22 19.85
CA ILE A 176 -13.12 14.91 18.76
C ILE A 176 -11.65 15.16 19.15
N LYS A 177 -11.39 15.68 20.36
CA LYS A 177 -10.02 15.91 20.85
C LYS A 177 -9.23 14.61 21.03
N ASN A 178 -9.89 13.56 21.50
CA ASN A 178 -9.24 12.26 21.67
C ASN A 178 -8.85 11.66 20.30
N PHE A 179 -9.70 11.83 19.29
CA PHE A 179 -9.45 11.41 17.92
C PHE A 179 -8.29 12.21 17.29
N LEU A 180 -8.35 13.54 17.31
CA LEU A 180 -7.34 14.42 16.69
C LEU A 180 -5.96 14.36 17.38
N GLY A 181 -5.90 13.87 18.62
CA GLY A 181 -4.66 13.86 19.41
C GLY A 181 -4.09 15.26 19.74
N ASN A 182 -4.85 16.32 19.48
CA ASN A 182 -4.43 17.71 19.62
C ASN A 182 -5.52 18.61 20.24
N ASP A 183 -5.17 19.87 20.53
CA ASP A 183 -6.06 20.85 21.17
C ASP A 183 -6.91 21.66 20.16
N ALA A 184 -7.04 21.20 18.90
CA ALA A 184 -7.86 21.88 17.90
C ALA A 184 -9.31 22.04 18.37
N VAL A 185 -9.88 23.22 18.11
CA VAL A 185 -11.24 23.56 18.53
C VAL A 185 -12.12 23.51 17.30
N ILE A 186 -12.86 22.41 17.18
CA ILE A 186 -13.87 22.26 16.14
C ILE A 186 -15.11 23.08 16.51
N PRO A 187 -15.52 24.05 15.67
CA PRO A 187 -16.70 24.86 15.93
C PRO A 187 -17.94 23.99 16.08
N SER A 188 -18.68 24.18 17.18
CA SER A 188 -19.89 23.41 17.43
C SER A 188 -21.08 23.92 16.61
N VAL A 189 -21.94 22.98 16.19
CA VAL A 189 -23.24 23.26 15.60
C VAL A 189 -24.30 23.15 16.66
N SER A 190 -25.19 24.14 16.81
CA SER A 190 -26.32 24.01 17.72
C SER A 190 -27.36 23.04 17.14
N ALA A 191 -27.33 21.78 17.59
CA ALA A 191 -28.34 20.79 17.26
C ALA A 191 -29.60 20.96 18.15
N PRO A 192 -30.82 20.81 17.60
CA PRO A 192 -32.07 20.84 18.37
C PRO A 192 -32.30 19.56 19.18
N ALA A 193 -31.55 18.48 18.92
CA ALA A 193 -31.77 17.20 19.56
C ALA A 193 -30.47 16.44 19.90
N TYR A 194 -29.71 15.95 18.92
CA TYR A 194 -28.60 15.01 19.17
C TYR A 194 -27.48 15.06 18.13
N TYR A 195 -26.33 14.51 18.51
CA TYR A 195 -25.23 14.13 17.62
C TYR A 195 -25.06 12.61 17.61
N TYR A 196 -24.57 12.07 16.50
CA TYR A 196 -24.21 10.67 16.37
C TYR A 196 -22.75 10.58 15.97
N VAL A 197 -22.01 9.70 16.63
CA VAL A 197 -20.62 9.40 16.32
C VAL A 197 -20.62 7.93 15.88
N PRO A 198 -20.60 7.63 14.58
CA PRO A 198 -20.41 6.27 14.07
C PRO A 198 -19.18 5.61 14.71
N TYR A 199 -19.19 4.28 14.76
CA TYR A 199 -18.11 3.52 15.38
C TYR A 199 -16.84 3.63 14.53
N HIS A 200 -15.70 3.91 15.17
CA HIS A 200 -14.39 4.06 14.55
C HIS A 200 -13.33 3.35 15.42
N GLU A 201 -13.01 2.09 15.12
CA GLU A 201 -11.68 1.55 15.43
C GLU A 201 -10.86 1.68 14.13
N ASP A 202 -9.68 2.29 14.22
CA ASP A 202 -8.72 2.50 13.12
C ASP A 202 -9.16 3.42 11.95
N SER A 203 -10.21 4.21 12.11
CA SER A 203 -10.62 5.21 11.10
C SER A 203 -9.67 6.41 11.03
N GLU A 204 -9.36 6.85 9.81
CA GLU A 204 -8.63 8.10 9.52
C GLU A 204 -9.53 9.35 9.63
N GLU A 205 -10.83 9.13 9.83
CA GLU A 205 -11.85 10.18 9.94
C GLU A 205 -12.72 10.04 11.19
N PHE A 206 -13.24 11.17 11.67
CA PHE A 206 -14.24 11.23 12.73
C PHE A 206 -15.55 11.76 12.17
N ASP A 207 -16.52 10.87 12.07
CA ASP A 207 -17.85 11.18 11.58
C ASP A 207 -18.75 11.73 12.67
N LEU A 208 -19.52 12.74 12.29
CA LEU A 208 -20.49 13.38 13.14
C LEU A 208 -21.75 13.67 12.35
N ILE A 209 -22.84 12.98 12.68
CA ILE A 209 -24.16 13.25 12.11
C ILE A 209 -24.90 14.18 13.06
N VAL A 210 -25.38 15.30 12.53
CA VAL A 210 -26.17 16.29 13.27
C VAL A 210 -27.61 16.23 12.77
N ALA A 211 -28.54 15.84 13.64
CA ALA A 211 -29.95 15.73 13.26
C ALA A 211 -30.64 17.11 13.17
N ILE A 212 -30.58 17.74 11.99
CA ILE A 212 -31.06 19.10 11.72
C ILE A 212 -31.71 19.24 10.34
N ASN A 213 -32.78 20.04 10.24
CA ASN A 213 -33.40 20.39 8.95
C ASN A 213 -32.37 21.06 8.00
N ALA A 214 -31.89 20.27 7.03
CA ALA A 214 -30.59 20.40 6.39
C ALA A 214 -30.38 21.70 5.59
N ALA A 215 -31.44 22.24 4.96
CA ALA A 215 -31.31 23.35 4.02
C ALA A 215 -30.96 24.71 4.67
N SER A 216 -31.25 24.91 5.96
CA SER A 216 -30.99 26.19 6.65
C SER A 216 -29.71 26.17 7.49
N GLN A 217 -29.17 24.98 7.78
CA GLN A 217 -28.07 24.81 8.71
C GLN A 217 -26.74 24.48 8.01
N TYR A 218 -26.77 23.92 6.80
CA TYR A 218 -25.59 23.77 5.95
C TYR A 218 -24.88 25.13 5.68
N ALA A 219 -25.66 26.16 5.30
CA ALA A 219 -25.15 27.52 5.13
C ALA A 219 -24.76 28.19 6.46
N ASN A 220 -25.41 27.81 7.56
CA ASN A 220 -25.10 28.33 8.90
C ASN A 220 -23.76 27.78 9.40
N TYR A 221 -23.48 26.49 9.19
CA TYR A 221 -22.23 25.89 9.64
C TYR A 221 -21.01 26.47 8.90
N ALA A 222 -21.11 26.61 7.58
CA ALA A 222 -20.12 27.34 6.79
C ALA A 222 -19.88 28.76 7.35
N THR A 223 -20.94 29.48 7.71
CA THR A 223 -20.83 30.81 8.33
C THR A 223 -20.17 30.78 9.70
N ILE A 224 -20.44 29.76 10.53
CA ILE A 224 -19.81 29.57 11.83
C ILE A 224 -18.31 29.34 11.65
N LEU A 225 -17.92 28.44 10.74
CA LEU A 225 -16.53 28.11 10.42
C LEU A 225 -15.78 29.37 9.95
N THR A 226 -16.31 30.10 8.96
CA THR A 226 -15.70 31.34 8.47
C THR A 226 -15.57 32.41 9.56
N ASN A 227 -16.56 32.57 10.43
CA ASN A 227 -16.50 33.53 11.55
C ASN A 227 -15.45 33.15 12.60
N GLN A 228 -15.09 31.87 12.71
CA GLN A 228 -14.01 31.37 13.57
C GLN A 228 -12.67 31.30 12.82
N GLY A 229 -12.61 31.86 11.61
CA GLY A 229 -11.40 31.98 10.80
C GLY A 229 -11.05 30.74 10.00
N TRP A 230 -11.94 29.76 9.85
CA TRP A 230 -11.69 28.64 8.96
C TRP A 230 -11.85 29.07 7.50
N GLU A 231 -11.00 28.54 6.63
CA GLU A 231 -11.11 28.72 5.19
C GLU A 231 -12.09 27.69 4.64
N VAL A 232 -13.21 28.16 4.05
CA VAL A 232 -14.29 27.28 3.56
C VAL A 232 -14.31 27.29 2.04
N VAL A 233 -14.22 26.10 1.43
CA VAL A 233 -14.27 25.86 -0.02
C VAL A 233 -15.58 25.16 -0.37
N ASP A 234 -16.16 25.51 -1.52
CA ASP A 234 -17.40 24.92 -2.04
C ASP A 234 -17.05 23.97 -3.20
N ASN A 235 -17.23 22.67 -2.98
CA ASN A 235 -16.91 21.61 -3.95
C ASN A 235 -18.16 21.12 -4.71
N GLY A 236 -19.25 21.89 -4.65
CA GLY A 236 -20.51 21.56 -5.30
C GLY A 236 -21.42 20.71 -4.41
N ASP A 237 -21.09 19.42 -4.25
CA ASP A 237 -21.94 18.48 -3.50
C ASP A 237 -21.68 18.51 -1.98
N TYR A 238 -20.52 19.04 -1.57
CA TYR A 238 -20.12 19.24 -0.18
C TYR A 238 -19.29 20.52 -0.03
N LYS A 239 -19.03 20.91 1.22
CA LYS A 239 -18.09 21.99 1.57
C LYS A 239 -16.97 21.44 2.42
N SER A 240 -15.75 21.89 2.13
CA SER A 240 -14.56 21.60 2.93
C SER A 240 -14.15 22.82 3.71
N ALA A 241 -13.59 22.65 4.90
CA ALA A 241 -13.08 23.73 5.71
C ALA A 241 -11.75 23.37 6.38
N LYS A 242 -10.72 24.19 6.17
CA LYS A 242 -9.41 24.04 6.80
C LYS A 242 -9.24 25.04 7.94
N ASP A 243 -8.64 24.60 9.03
CA ASP A 243 -8.32 25.48 10.15
C ASP A 243 -7.19 26.46 9.78
N ASN A 244 -7.00 27.52 10.58
CA ASN A 244 -6.04 28.59 10.25
C ASN A 244 -4.57 28.16 10.18
N ILE A 245 -4.25 26.98 10.69
CA ILE A 245 -2.89 26.42 10.71
C ILE A 245 -2.77 25.18 9.81
N GLY A 246 -3.85 24.82 9.11
CA GLY A 246 -3.92 23.72 8.18
C GLY A 246 -3.88 22.34 8.80
N VAL A 247 -4.01 22.14 10.12
CA VAL A 247 -3.82 20.83 10.79
C VAL A 247 -5.10 20.02 10.94
N VAL A 248 -6.25 20.62 10.63
CA VAL A 248 -7.54 19.93 10.63
C VAL A 248 -8.33 20.37 9.41
N GLU A 249 -8.94 19.38 8.76
CA GLU A 249 -9.91 19.56 7.69
C GLU A 249 -11.28 19.03 8.11
N ILE A 250 -12.33 19.68 7.64
CA ILE A 250 -13.72 19.31 7.90
C ILE A 250 -14.48 19.30 6.59
N ASP A 251 -15.01 18.15 6.22
CA ASP A 251 -16.00 18.05 5.16
C ASP A 251 -17.40 18.01 5.73
N PHE A 252 -18.33 18.71 5.10
CA PHE A 252 -19.72 18.68 5.53
C PHE A 252 -20.66 18.78 4.34
N TYR A 253 -21.76 18.03 4.43
CA TYR A 253 -22.78 17.97 3.39
C TYR A 253 -24.18 17.70 3.98
N PRO A 254 -25.24 18.21 3.31
CA PRO A 254 -26.61 17.96 3.73
C PRO A 254 -27.11 16.63 3.15
N ALA A 255 -27.56 15.71 3.99
CA ALA A 255 -28.24 14.49 3.55
C ALA A 255 -29.62 14.38 4.20
N LEU A 256 -30.67 14.38 3.38
CA LEU A 256 -32.08 14.33 3.79
C LEU A 256 -32.44 15.40 4.87
N ASN A 257 -32.42 15.00 6.15
CA ASN A 257 -32.77 15.81 7.32
C ASN A 257 -31.63 15.90 8.34
N ASP A 258 -30.39 15.65 7.90
CA ASP A 258 -29.20 15.67 8.72
C ASP A 258 -28.09 16.49 8.04
N LEU A 259 -27.15 16.97 8.85
CA LEU A 259 -25.87 17.50 8.41
C LEU A 259 -24.80 16.51 8.80
N TYR A 260 -24.10 15.98 7.81
CA TYR A 260 -22.92 15.16 8.00
C TYR A 260 -21.72 16.08 8.13
N ILE A 261 -20.87 15.80 9.12
CA ILE A 261 -19.62 16.51 9.38
C ILE A 261 -18.57 15.42 9.54
N VAL A 262 -17.60 15.40 8.65
CA VAL A 262 -16.46 14.49 8.68
C VAL A 262 -15.24 15.31 9.06
N ILE A 263 -14.47 14.85 10.04
CA ILE A 263 -13.33 15.58 10.60
C ILE A 263 -12.06 14.76 10.37
N TYR A 264 -11.07 15.38 9.75
CA TYR A 264 -9.78 14.77 9.41
C TYR A 264 -8.64 15.47 10.15
N PRO A 265 -7.66 14.72 10.70
CA PRO A 265 -6.34 15.29 10.94
C PRO A 265 -5.73 15.61 9.57
N ASN A 266 -5.53 16.89 9.25
CA ASN A 266 -4.94 17.24 7.96
C ASN A 266 -3.43 17.02 8.04
N GLU A 267 -2.93 16.01 7.32
CA GLU A 267 -1.52 15.65 7.26
C GLU A 267 -0.67 16.77 6.64
N ASP A 268 -1.24 17.55 5.70
CA ASP A 268 -0.59 18.71 5.07
C ASP A 268 -0.25 19.84 6.06
N GLY A 269 -0.91 19.87 7.23
CA GLY A 269 -0.72 20.90 8.27
C GLY A 269 0.37 20.59 9.28
N GLN A 270 0.88 19.35 9.31
CA GLN A 270 1.96 18.96 10.19
C GLN A 270 3.26 19.60 9.68
N GLY A 271 3.51 20.83 10.10
CA GLY A 271 4.84 21.43 9.94
C GLY A 271 5.91 20.47 10.48
N ASN A 272 6.72 19.90 9.57
CA ASN A 272 7.99 19.21 9.82
C ASN A 272 7.99 18.33 11.10
N GLY A 273 7.45 17.11 11.04
CA GLY A 273 7.54 16.25 12.23
C GLY A 273 7.02 14.82 12.20
N GLY A 274 6.66 14.25 11.05
CA GLY A 274 6.34 12.82 10.91
C GLY A 274 7.24 12.20 9.86
N THR A 275 7.91 11.08 10.17
CA THR A 275 8.84 10.40 9.26
C THR A 275 8.09 9.38 8.40
N ASP A 276 7.28 9.88 7.47
CA ASP A 276 7.12 9.22 6.18
C ASP A 276 7.71 10.17 5.14
N PRO A 277 8.49 9.70 4.15
CA PRO A 277 9.11 10.59 3.19
C PRO A 277 8.01 11.14 2.28
N GLU A 278 7.49 12.33 2.60
CA GLU A 278 6.70 13.09 1.64
C GLU A 278 7.47 13.26 0.32
N PRO A 279 6.76 13.20 -0.82
CA PRO A 279 7.35 13.36 -2.13
C PRO A 279 8.08 14.70 -2.23
N THR A 280 9.18 14.72 -2.97
CA THR A 280 10.00 15.93 -3.13
C THR A 280 9.31 16.89 -4.09
N GLU A 281 8.29 17.61 -3.62
CA GLU A 281 7.55 18.56 -4.45
C GLU A 281 8.40 19.79 -4.80
N GLY A 282 8.43 20.13 -6.08
CA GLY A 282 9.15 21.27 -6.63
C GLY A 282 8.25 22.16 -7.48
N VAL A 283 8.50 23.47 -7.42
CA VAL A 283 7.88 24.46 -8.31
C VAL A 283 8.93 25.11 -9.20
N SER A 284 8.63 25.28 -10.49
CA SER A 284 9.55 25.90 -11.44
C SER A 284 8.84 26.82 -12.42
N THR A 285 9.52 27.87 -12.87
CA THR A 285 9.06 28.75 -13.98
C THR A 285 9.61 28.32 -15.34
N ILE A 286 10.39 27.24 -15.38
CA ILE A 286 11.00 26.63 -16.56
C ILE A 286 10.77 25.12 -16.53
N TRP A 287 10.76 24.47 -17.69
CA TRP A 287 10.64 23.01 -17.78
C TRP A 287 11.62 22.30 -16.82
N PRO A 288 11.16 21.39 -15.94
CA PRO A 288 11.96 20.86 -14.83
C PRO A 288 12.94 19.76 -15.30
N VAL A 289 13.89 20.13 -16.15
CA VAL A 289 14.88 19.22 -16.76
C VAL A 289 15.71 18.47 -15.72
N GLU A 290 16.04 19.10 -14.60
CA GLU A 290 16.84 18.47 -13.53
C GLU A 290 16.07 17.34 -12.85
N ALA A 291 14.79 17.55 -12.54
CA ALA A 291 13.93 16.52 -11.94
C ALA A 291 13.69 15.34 -12.90
N ILE A 292 13.47 15.62 -14.18
CA ILE A 292 13.33 14.57 -15.20
C ILE A 292 14.64 13.78 -15.34
N ASN A 293 15.79 14.47 -15.36
CA ASN A 293 17.09 13.81 -15.43
C ASN A 293 17.34 12.90 -14.22
N GLU A 294 17.01 13.39 -13.02
CA GLU A 294 17.16 12.66 -11.78
C GLU A 294 16.26 11.42 -11.73
N PHE A 295 14.98 11.57 -12.07
CA PHE A 295 14.00 10.48 -12.08
C PHE A 295 14.42 9.33 -13.01
N PHE A 296 14.86 9.63 -14.23
CA PHE A 296 15.28 8.61 -15.20
C PHE A 296 16.75 8.20 -15.10
N GLY A 297 17.54 8.79 -14.18
CA GLY A 297 18.98 8.52 -14.08
C GLY A 297 19.78 8.89 -15.35
N ILE A 298 19.31 9.89 -16.11
CA ILE A 298 19.90 10.33 -17.38
C ILE A 298 20.59 11.70 -17.24
N THR A 299 21.33 12.09 -18.28
CA THR A 299 22.05 13.38 -18.30
C THR A 299 21.45 14.43 -19.24
N ASN A 300 20.52 14.06 -20.12
CA ASN A 300 19.91 14.99 -21.08
C ASN A 300 18.46 14.61 -21.45
N ALA A 301 17.49 14.99 -20.62
CA ALA A 301 16.07 14.75 -20.82
C ALA A 301 15.54 15.28 -22.16
N ALA A 302 16.14 16.34 -22.71
CA ALA A 302 15.71 16.91 -23.99
C ALA A 302 15.91 15.96 -25.19
N ASP A 303 16.75 14.93 -25.05
CA ASP A 303 16.95 13.91 -26.10
C ASP A 303 15.86 12.84 -26.11
N ILE A 304 15.05 12.76 -25.04
CA ILE A 304 14.03 11.71 -24.87
C ILE A 304 12.62 12.26 -24.67
N ILE A 305 12.45 13.45 -24.08
CA ILE A 305 11.16 14.06 -23.81
C ILE A 305 11.17 15.49 -24.34
N PRO A 306 10.18 15.89 -25.17
CA PRO A 306 10.12 17.24 -25.68
C PRO A 306 9.79 18.21 -24.56
N ALA A 307 10.58 19.29 -24.43
CA ALA A 307 10.29 20.34 -23.48
C ALA A 307 8.99 21.07 -23.88
N PHE A 308 8.07 21.19 -22.93
CA PHE A 308 6.84 21.96 -23.11
C PHE A 308 7.03 23.34 -22.48
N ASN A 309 7.04 24.41 -23.29
CA ASN A 309 7.27 25.77 -22.79
C ASN A 309 5.97 26.46 -22.39
N SER A 310 5.93 27.04 -21.20
CA SER A 310 4.82 27.85 -20.70
C SER A 310 5.28 29.16 -20.07
N ALA A 311 4.33 30.09 -19.93
CA ALA A 311 4.47 31.32 -19.16
C ALA A 311 4.02 31.17 -17.69
N THR A 312 3.39 30.04 -17.32
CA THR A 312 2.94 29.72 -15.96
C THR A 312 3.94 28.81 -15.22
N LEU A 313 3.65 28.50 -13.95
CA LEU A 313 4.48 27.63 -13.12
C LEU A 313 4.23 26.16 -13.46
N TYR A 314 5.28 25.35 -13.34
CA TYR A 314 5.22 23.90 -13.30
C TYR A 314 5.26 23.45 -11.85
N GLU A 315 4.38 22.53 -11.51
CA GLU A 315 4.40 21.75 -10.28
C GLU A 315 4.86 20.35 -10.64
N PHE A 316 5.82 19.80 -9.90
CA PHE A 316 6.36 18.48 -10.18
C PHE A 316 6.82 17.79 -8.91
N GLY A 317 6.71 16.46 -8.89
CA GLY A 317 7.10 15.64 -7.76
C GLY A 317 7.23 14.19 -8.18
N VAL A 318 7.96 13.41 -7.37
CA VAL A 318 8.02 11.96 -7.52
C VAL A 318 7.16 11.36 -6.44
N GLU A 319 6.09 10.71 -6.84
CA GLU A 319 5.20 9.96 -5.96
C GLU A 319 5.41 8.46 -6.16
N GLU A 320 4.86 7.64 -5.28
CA GLU A 320 4.81 6.19 -5.46
C GLU A 320 3.35 5.74 -5.56
N TRP A 321 3.00 4.99 -6.61
CA TRP A 321 1.65 4.48 -6.84
C TRP A 321 1.65 2.96 -6.92
N GLU A 322 0.61 2.33 -6.38
CA GLU A 322 0.41 0.87 -6.46
C GLU A 322 -0.11 0.48 -7.84
N ILE A 323 0.73 -0.17 -8.65
CA ILE A 323 0.31 -0.72 -9.94
C ILE A 323 -0.04 -2.20 -9.73
N SER A 324 -1.34 -2.51 -9.68
CA SER A 324 -1.94 -3.86 -9.59
C SER A 324 -1.73 -4.62 -8.26
N ASP A 325 -2.41 -5.77 -8.14
CA ASP A 325 -2.46 -6.73 -7.00
C ASP A 325 -1.11 -7.25 -6.43
N ASP A 326 0.03 -6.65 -6.78
CA ASP A 326 1.39 -7.08 -6.39
C ASP A 326 1.96 -6.23 -5.22
N GLU A 327 1.17 -5.35 -4.58
CA GLU A 327 1.54 -4.48 -3.43
C GLU A 327 2.86 -3.70 -3.60
N THR A 328 3.35 -3.58 -4.84
CA THR A 328 4.67 -3.00 -5.11
C THR A 328 4.48 -1.56 -5.56
N LEU A 329 4.69 -0.64 -4.63
CA LEU A 329 4.74 0.80 -4.89
C LEU A 329 5.80 1.12 -5.96
N LYS A 330 5.37 1.84 -7.01
CA LYS A 330 6.22 2.20 -8.15
C LYS A 330 6.34 3.72 -8.24
N PRO A 331 7.57 4.25 -8.35
CA PRO A 331 7.76 5.68 -8.46
C PRO A 331 7.27 6.19 -9.82
N TRP A 332 6.53 7.29 -9.82
CA TRP A 332 6.09 8.02 -11.00
C TRP A 332 6.40 9.51 -10.79
N LEU A 333 6.95 10.17 -11.82
CA LEU A 333 7.16 11.61 -11.80
C LEU A 333 5.90 12.24 -12.39
N TYR A 334 5.33 13.22 -11.71
CA TYR A 334 4.28 14.07 -12.26
C TYR A 334 4.86 15.43 -12.63
N ILE A 335 4.36 16.04 -13.71
CA ILE A 335 4.53 17.45 -14.02
C ILE A 335 3.18 18.00 -14.43
N VAL A 336 2.67 18.96 -13.66
CA VAL A 336 1.38 19.60 -13.88
C VAL A 336 1.59 21.08 -14.10
N MET A 337 0.69 21.66 -14.90
CA MET A 337 0.62 23.07 -15.16
C MET A 337 -0.83 23.48 -15.38
N GLU A 338 -1.21 24.57 -14.73
CA GLU A 338 -2.46 25.26 -14.97
C GLU A 338 -2.23 26.57 -15.75
N GLU A 339 -2.97 26.75 -16.84
CA GLU A 339 -3.06 27.98 -17.61
C GLU A 339 -4.50 28.20 -18.10
N ASP A 340 -5.15 29.26 -17.60
CA ASP A 340 -6.51 29.70 -17.93
C ASP A 340 -6.80 29.91 -19.45
N SER A 341 -5.78 29.82 -20.31
CA SER A 341 -5.88 30.20 -21.72
C SER A 341 -5.20 29.24 -22.71
N PHE A 342 -5.19 27.93 -22.44
CA PHE A 342 -4.87 26.99 -23.51
C PHE A 342 -5.86 27.18 -24.67
N THR A 343 -5.35 27.58 -25.84
CA THR A 343 -6.06 27.37 -27.09
C THR A 343 -5.86 25.91 -27.49
N LEU A 344 -6.53 25.01 -26.74
CA LEU A 344 -6.31 23.55 -26.66
C LEU A 344 -5.82 22.92 -27.97
N ALA A 345 -6.54 23.15 -29.07
CA ALA A 345 -6.31 22.46 -30.34
C ALA A 345 -4.93 22.67 -30.99
N ASN A 346 -4.24 23.80 -30.76
CA ASN A 346 -2.93 24.01 -31.40
C ASN A 346 -1.75 23.54 -30.53
N THR A 347 -1.94 23.44 -29.21
CA THR A 347 -0.86 23.14 -28.27
C THR A 347 -0.72 21.63 -28.06
N GLU A 348 -1.84 20.93 -27.97
CA GLU A 348 -1.94 19.46 -27.92
C GLU A 348 -1.32 18.81 -29.16
N ASP A 349 -1.77 19.22 -30.37
CA ASP A 349 -1.24 18.73 -31.66
C ASP A 349 0.28 18.95 -31.80
N VAL A 350 0.82 20.05 -31.27
CA VAL A 350 2.26 20.37 -31.34
C VAL A 350 3.08 19.46 -30.41
N PHE A 351 2.56 19.14 -29.23
CA PHE A 351 3.23 18.23 -28.30
C PHE A 351 3.21 16.79 -28.84
N LEU A 352 2.07 16.34 -29.36
CA LEU A 352 1.92 15.05 -30.04
C LEU A 352 2.93 14.90 -31.19
N ALA A 353 2.97 15.89 -32.10
CA ALA A 353 3.91 15.87 -33.22
C ALA A 353 5.38 15.87 -32.78
N SER A 354 5.69 16.47 -31.62
CA SER A 354 7.04 16.47 -31.05
C SER A 354 7.43 15.08 -30.53
N LEU A 355 6.51 14.39 -29.85
CA LEU A 355 6.70 13.01 -29.39
C LEU A 355 6.88 12.04 -30.56
N GLU A 356 6.01 12.12 -31.57
CA GLU A 356 6.14 11.29 -32.78
C GLU A 356 7.49 11.53 -33.50
N ALA A 357 7.94 12.78 -33.57
CA ALA A 357 9.23 13.12 -34.18
C ALA A 357 10.43 12.54 -33.39
N MET A 358 10.28 12.32 -32.08
CA MET A 358 11.25 11.65 -31.22
C MET A 358 11.11 10.11 -31.26
N GLY A 359 10.16 9.58 -32.02
CA GLY A 359 9.96 8.15 -32.24
C GLY A 359 9.02 7.48 -31.24
N TYR A 360 8.19 8.24 -30.53
CA TYR A 360 7.15 7.67 -29.69
C TYR A 360 6.02 7.07 -30.52
N THR A 361 5.45 5.97 -30.04
CA THR A 361 4.15 5.46 -30.50
C THR A 361 3.08 5.98 -29.56
N ILE A 362 2.01 6.55 -30.10
CA ILE A 362 0.94 7.20 -29.33
C ILE A 362 -0.36 6.39 -29.51
N ASP A 363 -1.06 6.13 -28.41
CA ASP A 363 -2.39 5.51 -28.34
C ASP A 363 -3.36 6.49 -27.64
N ASP A 364 -4.49 6.75 -28.28
CA ASP A 364 -5.56 7.63 -27.79
C ASP A 364 -6.86 6.87 -27.50
N SER A 365 -6.84 5.54 -27.55
CA SER A 365 -8.04 4.70 -27.46
C SER A 365 -8.70 4.71 -26.08
N GLN A 366 -7.97 5.14 -25.03
CA GLN A 366 -8.44 5.28 -23.65
C GLN A 366 -8.38 6.74 -23.16
N TYR A 367 -8.42 7.72 -24.08
CA TYR A 367 -8.22 9.14 -23.74
C TYR A 367 -9.11 9.64 -22.60
N ASP A 368 -10.40 9.29 -22.59
CA ASP A 368 -11.35 9.70 -21.55
C ASP A 368 -11.06 9.10 -20.15
N TYR A 369 -10.17 8.11 -20.05
CA TYR A 369 -9.84 7.40 -18.80
C TYR A 369 -8.40 7.63 -18.33
N LEU A 370 -7.42 7.69 -19.25
CA LEU A 370 -5.98 7.78 -18.93
C LEU A 370 -5.24 8.88 -19.71
N GLY A 371 -5.91 9.61 -20.59
CA GLY A 371 -5.25 10.52 -21.54
C GLY A 371 -4.59 9.78 -22.71
N TYR A 372 -3.61 10.43 -23.35
CA TYR A 372 -2.76 9.81 -24.35
C TYR A 372 -1.71 8.93 -23.68
N GLU A 373 -1.57 7.70 -24.17
CA GLU A 373 -0.48 6.81 -23.82
C GLU A 373 0.62 6.94 -24.88
N ALA A 374 1.85 7.19 -24.46
CA ALA A 374 2.98 7.32 -25.37
C ALA A 374 4.17 6.48 -24.92
N ILE A 375 4.69 5.66 -25.83
CA ILE A 375 5.79 4.72 -25.56
C ILE A 375 6.98 5.05 -26.45
N SER A 376 8.16 5.21 -25.84
CA SER A 376 9.40 5.46 -26.59
C SER A 376 9.74 4.28 -27.52
N SER A 377 10.43 4.56 -28.64
CA SER A 377 10.78 3.51 -29.63
C SER A 377 11.60 2.35 -29.07
N ASP A 378 12.42 2.60 -28.05
CA ASP A 378 13.24 1.62 -27.34
C ASP A 378 12.51 1.00 -26.13
N LYS A 379 11.26 1.40 -25.88
CA LYS A 379 10.39 0.93 -24.78
C LYS A 379 11.05 1.08 -23.41
N THR A 380 11.75 2.18 -23.19
CA THR A 380 12.33 2.51 -21.88
C THR A 380 11.46 3.50 -21.11
N ILE A 381 10.65 4.29 -21.82
CA ILE A 381 9.83 5.36 -21.24
C ILE A 381 8.38 5.17 -21.63
N TYR A 382 7.52 5.25 -20.61
CA TYR A 382 6.08 5.31 -20.74
C TYR A 382 5.58 6.67 -20.25
N LEU A 383 4.73 7.33 -21.03
CA LEU A 383 4.10 8.61 -20.69
C LEU A 383 2.58 8.43 -20.72
N ASN A 384 1.89 8.94 -19.70
CA ASN A 384 0.48 9.31 -19.80
C ASN A 384 0.39 10.84 -19.76
N PHE A 385 -0.37 11.46 -20.65
CA PHE A 385 -0.62 12.89 -20.58
C PHE A 385 -1.96 13.26 -21.15
N TYR A 386 -2.57 14.32 -20.60
CA TYR A 386 -3.85 14.82 -21.08
C TYR A 386 -3.90 16.34 -21.04
N PHE A 387 -4.88 16.88 -21.78
CA PHE A 387 -5.18 18.30 -21.87
C PHE A 387 -6.65 18.51 -21.49
N GLU A 388 -6.93 19.06 -20.32
CA GLU A 388 -8.30 19.27 -19.85
C GLU A 388 -8.48 20.68 -19.30
N GLU A 389 -9.51 21.41 -19.76
CA GLU A 389 -10.01 22.69 -19.21
C GLU A 389 -8.97 23.72 -18.67
N GLY A 390 -7.82 23.87 -19.32
CA GLY A 390 -6.80 24.82 -18.84
C GLY A 390 -5.62 24.16 -18.12
N MET A 391 -5.58 22.83 -18.06
CA MET A 391 -4.52 22.05 -17.43
C MET A 391 -3.77 21.19 -18.47
N PHE A 392 -2.46 21.13 -18.31
CA PHE A 392 -1.59 20.14 -18.93
C PHE A 392 -0.96 19.31 -17.81
N ALA A 393 -1.26 18.00 -17.82
CA ALA A 393 -0.67 17.05 -16.89
C ALA A 393 0.07 15.97 -17.67
N ILE A 394 1.30 15.69 -17.25
CA ILE A 394 2.09 14.56 -17.73
C ILE A 394 2.58 13.74 -16.55
N PHE A 395 2.43 12.43 -16.70
CA PHE A 395 2.83 11.42 -15.75
C PHE A 395 3.84 10.50 -16.40
N PHE A 396 4.98 10.34 -15.75
CA PHE A 396 6.12 9.57 -16.25
C PHE A 396 6.25 8.28 -15.47
N ILE A 397 6.43 7.19 -16.21
CA ILE A 397 6.73 5.90 -15.61
C ILE A 397 7.84 5.27 -16.44
N GLU A 398 8.89 4.75 -15.80
CA GLU A 398 9.84 3.88 -16.50
C GLU A 398 9.06 2.68 -17.07
N TYR A 399 9.21 2.38 -18.35
CA TYR A 399 8.42 1.33 -19.00
C TYR A 399 8.59 -0.04 -18.32
N ASN A 400 9.80 -0.31 -17.81
CA ASN A 400 10.15 -1.51 -17.05
C ASN A 400 9.44 -1.58 -15.68
N VAL A 401 9.07 -0.43 -15.13
CA VAL A 401 8.36 -0.27 -13.86
C VAL A 401 6.84 -0.41 -14.06
N TYR A 402 6.30 0.09 -15.17
CA TYR A 402 4.86 0.06 -15.46
C TYR A 402 4.36 -1.28 -15.98
N TYR A 403 5.06 -1.89 -16.95
CA TYR A 403 4.56 -3.09 -17.62
C TYR A 403 5.17 -4.39 -17.13
N GLY A 404 6.33 -4.36 -16.44
CA GLY A 404 6.98 -5.51 -15.80
C GLY A 404 7.13 -6.77 -16.67
N ILE A 405 6.87 -6.71 -17.99
CA ILE A 405 6.75 -7.85 -18.89
C ILE A 405 7.39 -7.44 -20.22
N GLU A 406 8.63 -7.86 -20.43
CA GLU A 406 9.31 -7.69 -21.71
C GLU A 406 8.97 -8.87 -22.64
N GLN A 407 8.56 -8.59 -23.88
CA GLN A 407 8.29 -9.63 -24.89
C GLN A 407 9.46 -9.81 -25.86
N PHE A 408 9.93 -11.04 -26.01
CA PHE A 408 10.98 -11.42 -26.95
C PHE A 408 10.51 -12.49 -27.92
N THR A 409 11.02 -12.45 -29.15
CA THR A 409 10.81 -13.49 -30.17
C THR A 409 11.87 -14.60 -30.11
N SER A 410 12.83 -14.50 -29.18
CA SER A 410 13.94 -15.44 -28.98
C SER A 410 14.38 -15.42 -27.52
N TRP A 411 15.08 -16.47 -27.07
CA TRP A 411 15.59 -16.53 -25.70
C TRP A 411 16.43 -15.28 -25.36
N PRO A 412 16.17 -14.62 -24.22
CA PRO A 412 16.78 -13.36 -23.83
C PRO A 412 18.19 -13.53 -23.24
N THR A 413 19.13 -14.07 -24.04
CA THR A 413 20.47 -14.47 -23.57
C THR A 413 21.23 -13.34 -22.86
N ALA A 414 21.17 -12.11 -23.39
CA ALA A 414 21.89 -10.98 -22.82
C ALA A 414 21.33 -10.57 -21.44
N MET A 415 20.01 -10.56 -21.29
CA MET A 415 19.33 -10.20 -20.05
C MET A 415 19.57 -11.27 -18.97
N VAL A 416 19.42 -12.54 -19.33
CA VAL A 416 19.71 -13.67 -18.42
C VAL A 416 21.17 -13.61 -17.95
N ALA A 417 22.12 -13.39 -18.86
CA ALA A 417 23.54 -13.29 -18.53
C ALA A 417 23.87 -12.07 -17.64
N SER A 418 23.19 -10.94 -17.87
CA SER A 418 23.30 -9.76 -17.02
C SER A 418 22.75 -10.03 -15.62
N PHE A 419 21.60 -10.70 -15.51
CA PHE A 419 20.96 -11.03 -14.24
C PHE A 419 21.80 -11.98 -13.39
N VAL A 420 22.39 -13.02 -13.99
CA VAL A 420 23.33 -13.92 -13.29
C VAL A 420 24.73 -13.31 -13.06
N ASN A 421 24.86 -12.00 -13.30
CA ASN A 421 25.97 -11.12 -12.97
C ASN A 421 27.36 -11.70 -13.26
N ASN A 422 27.61 -12.00 -14.54
CA ASN A 422 28.90 -12.43 -15.09
C ASN A 422 29.56 -13.60 -14.34
N SER A 423 28.77 -14.40 -13.63
CA SER A 423 29.19 -15.68 -13.10
C SER A 423 29.58 -16.59 -14.27
N SER A 424 30.53 -17.50 -14.07
CA SER A 424 30.93 -18.50 -15.06
C SER A 424 29.79 -19.50 -15.40
N VAL A 425 28.59 -19.27 -14.87
CA VAL A 425 27.40 -20.10 -14.98
C VAL A 425 26.60 -19.71 -16.22
N VAL A 426 26.33 -20.70 -17.07
CA VAL A 426 25.52 -20.53 -18.28
C VAL A 426 24.15 -21.14 -18.03
N VAL A 427 23.11 -20.30 -17.96
CA VAL A 427 21.72 -20.77 -17.97
C VAL A 427 21.34 -21.19 -19.39
N PRO A 428 20.98 -22.47 -19.63
CA PRO A 428 20.63 -22.96 -20.96
C PRO A 428 19.37 -22.30 -21.52
N SER A 429 19.33 -22.05 -22.82
CA SER A 429 18.16 -21.48 -23.48
C SER A 429 17.00 -22.47 -23.58
N ALA A 430 15.79 -22.03 -23.23
CA ALA A 430 14.56 -22.74 -23.58
C ALA A 430 14.13 -22.46 -25.03
N THR A 431 13.37 -23.38 -25.61
CA THR A 431 12.78 -23.23 -26.95
C THR A 431 11.35 -22.69 -26.87
N GLY A 432 11.04 -21.65 -27.64
CA GLY A 432 9.72 -21.02 -27.69
C GLY A 432 9.59 -20.09 -28.90
N SER A 433 8.34 -19.79 -29.29
CA SER A 433 8.03 -18.81 -30.34
C SER A 433 8.01 -17.37 -29.84
N SER A 434 7.76 -17.20 -28.54
CA SER A 434 7.80 -15.93 -27.82
C SER A 434 8.13 -16.19 -26.34
N PHE A 435 8.67 -15.18 -25.70
CA PHE A 435 9.07 -15.19 -24.29
C PHE A 435 8.54 -13.90 -23.67
N GLU A 436 7.91 -14.02 -22.52
CA GLU A 436 7.51 -12.91 -21.66
C GLU A 436 8.42 -12.92 -20.44
N ILE A 437 9.03 -11.79 -20.08
CA ILE A 437 9.98 -11.74 -18.97
C ILE A 437 9.51 -10.76 -17.92
N LYS A 438 9.37 -11.26 -16.69
CA LYS A 438 9.12 -10.44 -15.50
C LYS A 438 10.38 -10.36 -14.65
N SER A 439 10.88 -9.14 -14.46
CA SER A 439 11.99 -8.89 -13.51
C SER A 439 11.41 -8.73 -12.11
N LEU A 440 11.96 -9.48 -11.16
CA LEU A 440 11.62 -9.43 -9.74
C LEU A 440 12.85 -8.99 -8.93
N ASN A 441 12.67 -8.56 -7.69
CA ASN A 441 13.76 -8.01 -6.86
C ASN A 441 15.02 -8.91 -6.77
N ASN A 442 14.87 -10.24 -6.76
CA ASN A 442 15.97 -11.20 -6.71
C ASN A 442 15.83 -12.36 -7.70
N ALA A 443 14.93 -12.24 -8.67
CA ALA A 443 14.63 -13.30 -9.63
C ALA A 443 14.28 -12.73 -11.01
N LEU A 444 14.45 -13.57 -12.03
CA LEU A 444 13.98 -13.32 -13.38
C LEU A 444 13.01 -14.42 -13.77
N GLU A 445 11.74 -14.07 -13.98
CA GLU A 445 10.72 -15.01 -14.44
C GLU A 445 10.58 -14.94 -15.96
N ILE A 446 10.61 -16.08 -16.64
CA ILE A 446 10.48 -16.19 -18.09
C ILE A 446 9.31 -17.13 -18.39
N SER A 447 8.26 -16.57 -19.00
CA SER A 447 7.06 -17.25 -19.43
C SER A 447 7.11 -17.59 -20.93
N ILE A 448 6.79 -18.83 -21.28
CA ILE A 448 6.83 -19.35 -22.65
C ILE A 448 5.47 -19.98 -22.97
N PRO A 449 4.75 -19.54 -24.02
CA PRO A 449 3.48 -20.15 -24.40
C PRO A 449 3.64 -21.64 -24.74
N THR A 450 2.75 -22.48 -24.19
CA THR A 450 2.70 -23.91 -24.48
C THR A 450 1.26 -24.42 -24.41
N THR A 451 0.94 -25.47 -25.16
CA THR A 451 -0.34 -26.20 -25.08
C THR A 451 -0.25 -27.44 -24.19
N ASP A 452 0.95 -27.79 -23.71
CA ASP A 452 1.22 -28.94 -22.86
C ASP A 452 2.35 -28.58 -21.87
N GLY A 453 1.95 -28.11 -20.69
CA GLY A 453 2.88 -27.69 -19.63
C GLY A 453 3.77 -28.83 -19.13
N ALA A 454 3.22 -30.03 -18.97
CA ALA A 454 3.98 -31.18 -18.47
C ALA A 454 5.08 -31.62 -19.44
N ALA A 455 4.77 -31.68 -20.75
CA ALA A 455 5.78 -31.96 -21.77
C ALA A 455 6.85 -30.87 -21.85
N ALA A 456 6.46 -29.60 -21.69
CA ALA A 456 7.37 -28.46 -21.71
C ALA A 456 8.34 -28.47 -20.50
N ILE A 457 7.85 -28.79 -19.30
CA ILE A 457 8.68 -28.99 -18.10
C ILE A 457 9.71 -30.08 -18.36
N SER A 458 9.27 -31.29 -18.76
CA SER A 458 10.20 -32.41 -19.01
C SER A 458 11.23 -32.10 -20.09
N ALA A 459 10.87 -31.33 -21.12
CA ALA A 459 11.80 -30.91 -22.16
C ALA A 459 12.89 -29.98 -21.61
N TYR A 460 12.51 -28.99 -20.81
CA TYR A 460 13.47 -28.03 -20.24
C TYR A 460 14.35 -28.64 -19.14
N GLU A 461 13.81 -29.53 -18.31
CA GLU A 461 14.59 -30.33 -17.37
C GLU A 461 15.66 -31.19 -18.08
N GLY A 462 15.31 -31.75 -19.23
CA GLY A 462 16.24 -32.48 -20.08
C GLY A 462 17.39 -31.61 -20.60
N ILE A 463 17.10 -30.36 -20.98
CA ILE A 463 18.10 -29.37 -21.40
C ILE A 463 19.04 -29.02 -20.24
N LEU A 464 18.50 -28.74 -19.06
CA LEU A 464 19.27 -28.42 -17.86
C LEU A 464 20.18 -29.58 -17.44
N THR A 465 19.64 -30.80 -17.41
CA THR A 465 20.41 -32.01 -17.08
C THR A 465 21.54 -32.24 -18.09
N ALA A 466 21.29 -32.04 -19.39
CA ALA A 466 22.32 -32.17 -20.42
C ALA A 466 23.42 -31.10 -20.30
N ALA A 467 23.09 -29.93 -19.76
CA ALA A 467 24.03 -28.86 -19.44
C ALA A 467 24.78 -29.07 -18.11
N GLY A 468 24.52 -30.16 -17.38
CA GLY A 468 25.24 -30.53 -16.16
C GLY A 468 24.58 -30.05 -14.86
N TRP A 469 23.37 -29.49 -14.92
CA TRP A 469 22.63 -29.06 -13.74
C TRP A 469 22.08 -30.27 -12.97
N THR A 470 22.01 -30.15 -11.64
CA THR A 470 21.29 -31.13 -10.81
C THR A 470 19.84 -30.71 -10.68
N VAL A 471 18.93 -31.46 -11.29
CA VAL A 471 17.48 -31.21 -11.27
C VAL A 471 16.80 -32.16 -10.29
N THR A 472 15.97 -31.65 -9.39
CA THR A 472 15.15 -32.44 -8.44
C THR A 472 13.85 -31.71 -8.19
N ASP A 473 12.72 -32.41 -8.33
CA ASP A 473 11.37 -31.85 -8.12
C ASP A 473 11.13 -30.51 -8.84
N HIS A 474 11.47 -30.45 -10.13
CA HIS A 474 11.36 -29.26 -10.99
C HIS A 474 12.21 -28.05 -10.56
N VAL A 475 13.16 -28.26 -9.65
CA VAL A 475 14.15 -27.26 -9.24
C VAL A 475 15.53 -27.71 -9.70
N ALA A 476 16.24 -26.84 -10.43
CA ALA A 476 17.62 -27.04 -10.84
C ALA A 476 18.54 -26.10 -10.06
N ILE A 477 19.59 -26.65 -9.45
CA ILE A 477 20.57 -25.86 -8.69
C ILE A 477 21.93 -26.02 -9.35
N ASP A 478 22.58 -24.90 -9.63
CA ASP A 478 23.99 -24.92 -10.01
C ASP A 478 24.89 -25.07 -8.78
N LYS A 479 25.90 -25.93 -8.91
CA LYS A 479 26.97 -26.07 -7.91
C LYS A 479 28.14 -25.20 -8.36
N GLY A 480 27.92 -23.89 -8.38
CA GLY A 480 28.94 -22.90 -8.72
C GLY A 480 30.17 -23.02 -7.82
N VAL A 481 31.28 -22.44 -8.29
CA VAL A 481 32.60 -22.50 -7.62
C VAL A 481 32.79 -21.36 -6.60
N ASP A 482 31.94 -20.32 -6.63
CA ASP A 482 32.21 -18.98 -6.09
C ASP A 482 31.08 -18.39 -5.20
N ASN A 483 30.55 -19.17 -4.25
CA ASN A 483 29.61 -18.71 -3.19
C ASN A 483 28.31 -18.01 -3.67
N SER A 484 27.99 -18.06 -4.97
CA SER A 484 26.70 -17.72 -5.56
C SER A 484 26.03 -19.01 -6.03
N SER A 485 24.76 -19.21 -5.69
CA SER A 485 23.97 -20.32 -6.22
C SER A 485 22.83 -19.78 -7.06
N ILE A 486 22.79 -20.17 -8.33
CA ILE A 486 21.63 -19.94 -9.19
C ILE A 486 20.70 -21.13 -9.01
N GLN A 487 19.45 -20.81 -8.71
CA GLN A 487 18.35 -21.75 -8.69
C GLN A 487 17.44 -21.45 -9.87
N ILE A 488 16.99 -22.49 -10.54
CA ILE A 488 16.00 -22.40 -11.60
C ILE A 488 14.81 -23.23 -11.15
N GLU A 489 13.67 -22.59 -10.92
CA GLU A 489 12.41 -23.27 -10.68
C GLU A 489 11.62 -23.34 -11.98
N ILE A 490 11.03 -24.49 -12.24
CA ILE A 490 10.29 -24.76 -13.47
C ILE A 490 8.86 -25.11 -13.07
N SER A 491 7.89 -24.34 -13.54
CA SER A 491 6.48 -24.61 -13.33
C SER A 491 5.70 -24.43 -14.63
N SER A 492 4.43 -24.81 -14.64
CA SER A 492 3.59 -24.60 -15.82
C SER A 492 2.15 -24.36 -15.44
N THR A 493 1.47 -23.55 -16.23
CA THR A 493 0.01 -23.43 -16.26
C THR A 493 -0.56 -24.18 -17.47
N ALA A 494 -1.88 -24.10 -17.69
CA ALA A 494 -2.51 -24.69 -18.86
C ALA A 494 -2.02 -24.09 -20.20
N THR A 495 -1.43 -22.90 -20.18
CA THR A 495 -1.07 -22.13 -21.39
C THR A 495 0.39 -21.67 -21.43
N LYS A 496 1.15 -21.83 -20.33
CA LYS A 496 2.52 -21.33 -20.22
C LYS A 496 3.44 -22.30 -19.48
N LEU A 497 4.69 -22.39 -19.92
CA LEU A 497 5.82 -22.84 -19.12
C LEU A 497 6.41 -21.61 -18.44
N VAL A 498 6.68 -21.68 -17.15
CA VAL A 498 7.26 -20.58 -16.36
C VAL A 498 8.61 -21.05 -15.83
N ILE A 499 9.65 -20.25 -16.07
CA ILE A 499 11.02 -20.50 -15.65
C ILE A 499 11.44 -19.35 -14.74
N THR A 500 11.64 -19.61 -13.47
CA THR A 500 12.06 -18.59 -12.49
C THR A 500 13.53 -18.80 -12.16
N ILE A 501 14.37 -17.84 -12.53
CA ILE A 501 15.81 -17.84 -12.27
C ILE A 501 16.05 -16.99 -11.04
N THR A 502 16.41 -17.60 -9.92
CA THR A 502 16.71 -16.88 -8.67
C THR A 502 18.20 -16.87 -8.42
N HIS A 503 18.73 -15.68 -8.14
CA HIS A 503 20.12 -15.53 -7.74
C HIS A 503 20.21 -15.46 -6.21
N TYR A 504 20.71 -16.51 -5.58
CA TYR A 504 20.98 -16.49 -4.15
C TYR A 504 22.42 -16.10 -3.89
N VAL A 505 22.60 -14.97 -3.20
CA VAL A 505 23.83 -14.71 -2.45
C VAL A 505 23.75 -15.57 -1.19
N VAL A 506 24.45 -16.70 -1.18
CA VAL A 506 24.53 -17.51 0.04
C VAL A 506 25.24 -16.65 1.10
N PRO A 507 24.60 -16.32 2.24
CA PRO A 507 25.27 -15.57 3.28
C PRO A 507 26.49 -16.36 3.73
N LEU A 508 27.68 -15.79 3.51
CA LEU A 508 28.91 -16.40 3.99
C LEU A 508 28.81 -16.55 5.51
N PRO A 509 29.35 -17.64 6.09
CA PRO A 509 29.39 -17.79 7.54
C PRO A 509 29.98 -16.54 8.20
N ALA A 510 29.45 -16.14 9.36
CA ALA A 510 29.92 -14.95 10.06
C ALA A 510 31.46 -14.98 10.23
N GLY A 511 32.11 -13.87 9.89
CA GLY A 511 33.57 -13.74 9.90
C GLY A 511 34.28 -14.26 8.63
N VAL A 512 33.58 -14.77 7.62
CA VAL A 512 34.18 -15.14 6.32
C VAL A 512 34.03 -14.00 5.33
N PHE A 513 35.16 -13.48 4.87
CA PHE A 513 35.28 -12.45 3.85
C PHE A 513 35.76 -13.06 2.52
N ASP A 514 35.02 -12.77 1.45
CA ASP A 514 35.32 -13.14 0.08
C ASP A 514 35.59 -11.87 -0.73
N PHE A 515 36.82 -11.76 -1.25
CA PHE A 515 37.28 -10.61 -2.02
C PHE A 515 37.41 -10.93 -3.52
N THR A 516 36.77 -12.01 -3.98
CA THR A 516 36.54 -12.30 -5.41
C THR A 516 35.39 -11.45 -5.98
N ASN A 517 34.60 -10.82 -5.11
CA ASN A 517 33.53 -9.89 -5.50
C ASN A 517 33.39 -8.79 -4.46
N GLU A 518 32.42 -7.89 -4.65
CA GLU A 518 32.17 -6.74 -3.78
C GLU A 518 30.88 -6.88 -2.96
N ASN A 519 30.26 -8.05 -2.91
CA ASN A 519 28.96 -8.24 -2.25
C ASN A 519 29.00 -7.93 -0.75
N GLN A 520 30.18 -8.01 -0.13
CA GLN A 520 30.37 -7.69 1.28
C GLN A 520 30.81 -6.24 1.52
N LEU A 521 31.04 -5.43 0.49
CA LEU A 521 31.47 -4.03 0.57
C LEU A 521 30.26 -3.14 0.90
N THR A 522 30.15 -2.69 2.15
CA THR A 522 29.04 -1.86 2.65
C THR A 522 29.32 -0.36 2.59
N LYS A 523 30.59 0.04 2.40
CA LYS A 523 30.99 1.42 2.12
C LYS A 523 32.12 1.42 1.11
N ARG A 524 31.93 2.12 -0.01
CA ARG A 524 32.91 2.31 -1.08
C ARG A 524 33.37 3.77 -1.09
N ASP A 525 34.60 4.01 -0.66
CA ASP A 525 35.19 5.34 -0.63
C ASP A 525 36.73 5.25 -0.65
N SER A 526 37.38 6.23 -1.29
CA SER A 526 38.83 6.22 -1.53
C SER A 526 39.67 6.44 -0.26
N ASP A 527 39.10 7.08 0.76
CA ASP A 527 39.75 7.32 2.05
C ASP A 527 39.45 6.20 3.04
N GLU A 528 38.23 5.66 3.02
CA GLU A 528 37.79 4.59 3.90
C GLU A 528 36.74 3.68 3.26
N SER A 529 37.03 2.39 3.14
CA SER A 529 36.04 1.39 2.71
C SER A 529 35.80 0.30 3.75
N ILE A 530 34.57 -0.23 3.77
CA ILE A 530 34.09 -1.15 4.80
C ILE A 530 33.50 -2.40 4.16
N TRP A 531 33.90 -3.56 4.68
CA TRP A 531 33.29 -4.85 4.40
C TRP A 531 32.64 -5.42 5.66
N THR A 532 31.48 -6.08 5.52
CA THR A 532 30.76 -6.70 6.63
C THR A 532 30.52 -8.18 6.37
N ALA A 533 30.83 -9.02 7.37
CA ALA A 533 30.60 -10.47 7.35
C ALA A 533 30.01 -10.92 8.69
N GLY A 534 28.67 -10.86 8.80
CA GLY A 534 27.97 -11.15 10.06
C GLY A 534 28.33 -10.15 11.16
N SER A 535 28.77 -10.64 12.32
CA SER A 535 29.17 -9.79 13.47
C SER A 535 30.56 -9.15 13.34
N VAL A 536 31.26 -9.37 12.21
CA VAL A 536 32.61 -8.85 11.98
C VAL A 536 32.62 -7.83 10.85
N THR A 537 33.29 -6.71 11.09
CA THR A 537 33.51 -5.65 10.10
C THR A 537 35.01 -5.55 9.81
N MET A 538 35.38 -5.53 8.54
CA MET A 538 36.72 -5.16 8.07
C MET A 538 36.67 -3.74 7.50
N LYS A 539 37.59 -2.90 7.93
CA LYS A 539 37.73 -1.52 7.46
C LYS A 539 39.12 -1.31 6.88
N VAL A 540 39.20 -0.67 5.72
CA VAL A 540 40.47 -0.25 5.11
C VAL A 540 40.49 1.26 5.03
N GLU A 541 41.55 1.87 5.55
CA GLU A 541 41.75 3.32 5.59
C GLU A 541 43.04 3.70 4.83
N ILE A 542 42.98 4.77 4.04
CA ILE A 542 44.11 5.26 3.24
C ILE A 542 45.31 5.66 4.12
N LYS A 543 45.04 6.34 5.23
CA LYS A 543 46.06 6.94 6.14
C LYS A 543 47.13 7.71 5.36
N ASP A 544 48.38 7.23 5.39
CA ASP A 544 49.54 7.88 4.74
C ASP A 544 49.89 7.21 3.39
N ALA A 545 48.97 6.44 2.79
CA ALA A 545 49.18 5.80 1.50
C ALA A 545 49.12 6.82 0.37
N ALA A 546 49.94 6.61 -0.66
CA ALA A 546 49.91 7.44 -1.88
C ALA A 546 48.72 7.12 -2.79
N LEU A 547 48.06 5.98 -2.58
CA LEU A 547 46.93 5.49 -3.36
C LEU A 547 45.74 5.26 -2.43
N GLY A 548 44.56 5.67 -2.88
CA GLY A 548 43.29 5.42 -2.19
C GLY A 548 42.98 3.92 -2.05
N VAL A 549 41.99 3.61 -1.23
CA VAL A 549 41.44 2.24 -1.16
C VAL A 549 40.93 1.88 -2.56
N GLY A 550 41.30 0.70 -3.07
CA GLY A 550 41.00 0.29 -4.45
C GLY A 550 41.94 0.88 -5.52
N GLY A 551 42.96 1.67 -5.16
CA GLY A 551 44.00 2.18 -6.07
C GLY A 551 43.62 3.42 -6.90
N ASP A 552 44.52 3.85 -7.80
CA ASP A 552 44.25 4.95 -8.74
C ASP A 552 43.06 4.57 -9.64
N GLY A 553 41.93 5.25 -9.45
CA GLY A 553 40.68 5.01 -10.16
C GLY A 553 39.70 4.04 -9.48
N GLY A 554 39.97 3.54 -8.27
CA GLY A 554 38.99 2.78 -7.48
C GLY A 554 38.53 1.45 -8.09
N ALA A 555 39.42 0.78 -8.84
CA ALA A 555 39.09 -0.44 -9.59
C ALA A 555 39.46 -1.75 -8.85
N PHE A 556 40.12 -1.68 -7.70
CA PHE A 556 40.75 -2.85 -7.07
C PHE A 556 40.21 -3.18 -5.67
N PHE A 557 38.89 -3.12 -5.50
CA PHE A 557 38.18 -3.54 -4.28
C PHE A 557 37.89 -5.05 -4.24
N SER A 558 38.02 -5.74 -5.37
CA SER A 558 37.85 -7.19 -5.55
C SER A 558 38.79 -7.70 -6.68
N GLU A 559 38.83 -9.02 -6.90
CA GLU A 559 39.55 -9.69 -8.00
C GLU A 559 41.02 -9.28 -8.25
N PRO A 560 41.94 -9.56 -7.32
CA PRO A 560 41.78 -9.64 -5.86
C PRO A 560 41.77 -8.23 -5.24
N LEU A 561 41.21 -8.09 -4.03
CA LEU A 561 41.36 -6.87 -3.24
C LEU A 561 42.85 -6.49 -3.09
N ARG A 562 43.18 -5.26 -3.47
CA ARG A 562 44.54 -4.72 -3.36
C ARG A 562 44.65 -3.77 -2.18
N LEU A 563 45.59 -4.08 -1.30
CA LEU A 563 45.95 -3.22 -0.18
C LEU A 563 47.33 -2.63 -0.43
N TYR A 564 47.46 -1.32 -0.27
CA TYR A 564 48.65 -0.56 -0.65
C TYR A 564 49.49 -0.18 0.57
N THR A 565 50.78 0.11 0.32
CA THR A 565 51.71 0.56 1.36
C THR A 565 51.14 1.73 2.15
N ASN A 566 51.28 1.67 3.47
CA ASN A 566 50.78 2.59 4.49
C ASN A 566 49.27 2.59 4.76
N GLN A 567 48.47 1.82 4.03
CA GLN A 567 47.06 1.65 4.39
C GLN A 567 46.92 0.89 5.72
N ALA A 568 45.87 1.21 6.46
CA ALA A 568 45.50 0.50 7.68
C ALA A 568 44.29 -0.39 7.43
N VAL A 569 44.37 -1.66 7.81
CA VAL A 569 43.23 -2.57 7.81
C VAL A 569 42.86 -2.92 9.24
N THR A 570 41.59 -2.78 9.61
CA THR A 570 41.10 -3.03 10.96
C THR A 570 39.92 -3.99 10.92
N PHE A 571 40.00 -5.08 11.67
CA PHE A 571 38.90 -6.00 11.90
C PHE A 571 38.30 -5.73 13.28
N VAL A 572 36.98 -5.61 13.35
CA VAL A 572 36.23 -5.41 14.59
C VAL A 572 35.12 -6.45 14.67
N SER A 573 35.04 -7.15 15.80
CA SER A 573 33.94 -8.06 16.13
C SER A 573 33.02 -7.39 17.15
N SER A 574 31.71 -7.37 16.90
CA SER A 574 30.74 -6.74 17.80
C SER A 574 30.42 -7.59 19.03
N ASP A 575 30.36 -8.92 18.87
CA ASP A 575 29.87 -9.84 19.89
C ASP A 575 30.99 -10.56 20.66
N LYS A 576 31.95 -11.16 19.95
CA LYS A 576 32.96 -12.08 20.52
C LYS A 576 34.40 -11.61 20.34
N ASN A 577 35.33 -12.21 21.09
CA ASN A 577 36.75 -11.93 20.92
C ASN A 577 37.29 -12.64 19.67
N ILE A 578 38.12 -11.95 18.90
CA ILE A 578 38.87 -12.50 17.78
C ILE A 578 40.00 -13.37 18.34
N THR A 579 40.07 -14.62 17.91
CA THR A 579 41.16 -15.55 18.27
C THR A 579 42.20 -15.67 17.15
N GLN A 580 41.73 -15.63 15.91
CA GLN A 580 42.57 -15.82 14.73
C GLN A 580 41.94 -15.14 13.51
N ILE A 581 42.77 -14.63 12.60
CA ILE A 581 42.38 -14.23 11.25
C ILE A 581 43.26 -15.01 10.27
N THR A 582 42.65 -15.70 9.31
CA THR A 582 43.37 -16.43 8.26
C THR A 582 43.08 -15.80 6.91
N PHE A 583 44.11 -15.23 6.27
CA PHE A 583 44.02 -14.65 4.94
C PHE A 583 44.47 -15.64 3.87
N THR A 584 43.85 -15.55 2.69
CA THR A 584 44.32 -16.18 1.46
C THR A 584 44.85 -15.09 0.53
N ALA A 585 46.14 -15.10 0.27
CA ALA A 585 46.78 -14.19 -0.67
C ALA A 585 46.85 -14.82 -2.08
N SER A 586 46.82 -13.97 -3.11
CA SER A 586 46.92 -14.44 -4.51
C SER A 586 48.27 -15.08 -4.88
N SER A 587 49.31 -14.92 -4.04
CA SER A 587 50.60 -15.59 -4.22
C SER A 587 51.40 -15.71 -2.91
N ASN A 588 52.39 -16.61 -2.88
CA ASN A 588 53.30 -16.77 -1.74
C ASN A 588 54.08 -15.47 -1.43
N GLN A 589 54.38 -14.67 -2.45
CA GLN A 589 55.04 -13.38 -2.28
C GLN A 589 54.15 -12.43 -1.47
N TYR A 590 52.88 -12.28 -1.86
CA TYR A 590 51.95 -11.41 -1.15
C TYR A 590 51.63 -11.91 0.27
N ALA A 591 51.54 -13.23 0.46
CA ALA A 591 51.41 -13.81 1.81
C ALA A 591 52.60 -13.45 2.70
N THR A 592 53.82 -13.50 2.16
CA THR A 592 55.05 -13.14 2.91
C THR A 592 55.07 -11.66 3.25
N GLU A 593 54.70 -10.78 2.32
CA GLU A 593 54.63 -9.34 2.59
C GLU A 593 53.54 -8.99 3.62
N LEU A 594 52.37 -9.65 3.57
CA LEU A 594 51.31 -9.47 4.56
C LEU A 594 51.71 -9.99 5.96
N ALA A 595 52.39 -11.13 6.03
CA ALA A 595 52.91 -11.65 7.31
C ALA A 595 53.98 -10.73 7.93
N ASN A 596 54.74 -10.03 7.10
CA ASN A 596 55.75 -9.04 7.54
C ASN A 596 55.18 -7.62 7.74
N ALA A 597 53.87 -7.44 7.59
CA ALA A 597 53.20 -6.18 7.89
C ALA A 597 53.22 -5.89 9.39
N THR A 598 52.88 -4.66 9.79
CA THR A 598 52.91 -4.28 11.22
C THR A 598 51.55 -4.52 11.85
N TRP A 599 51.44 -5.60 12.61
CA TRP A 599 50.21 -6.03 13.28
C TRP A 599 50.08 -5.47 14.70
N THR A 600 48.86 -5.09 15.07
CA THR A 600 48.47 -4.70 16.43
C THR A 600 47.37 -5.64 16.92
N GLY A 601 47.52 -6.18 18.14
CA GLY A 601 46.58 -7.14 18.73
C GLY A 601 46.75 -8.60 18.26
N GLY A 602 47.69 -8.87 17.35
CA GLY A 602 47.96 -10.22 16.84
C GLY A 602 49.39 -10.40 16.31
N THR A 603 49.76 -11.65 16.04
CA THR A 603 51.04 -12.04 15.43
C THR A 603 50.79 -12.87 14.18
N ALA A 604 51.44 -12.52 13.07
CA ALA A 604 51.21 -13.14 11.77
C ALA A 604 52.30 -14.14 11.39
N LYS A 605 51.91 -15.20 10.68
CA LYS A 605 52.81 -16.18 10.06
C LYS A 605 52.26 -16.61 8.70
N SER A 606 53.11 -16.66 7.68
CA SER A 606 52.73 -17.20 6.37
C SER A 606 53.11 -18.67 6.22
N SER A 607 52.31 -19.39 5.42
CA SER A 607 52.60 -20.74 4.93
C SER A 607 51.97 -20.91 3.55
N GLY A 608 52.79 -20.96 2.50
CA GLY A 608 52.28 -20.92 1.12
C GLY A 608 51.60 -19.58 0.84
N THR A 609 50.38 -19.62 0.31
CA THR A 609 49.53 -18.45 0.05
C THR A 609 48.73 -17.99 1.26
N THR A 610 48.76 -18.74 2.36
CA THR A 610 47.96 -18.46 3.56
C THR A 610 48.75 -17.65 4.58
N VAL A 611 48.10 -16.67 5.21
CA VAL A 611 48.64 -15.93 6.37
C VAL A 611 47.71 -16.12 7.56
N THR A 612 48.24 -16.67 8.64
CA THR A 612 47.51 -16.84 9.89
C THR A 612 47.97 -15.81 10.90
N VAL A 613 47.03 -15.02 11.41
CA VAL A 613 47.23 -14.01 12.45
C VAL A 613 46.57 -14.50 13.72
N THR A 614 47.35 -14.82 14.75
CA THR A 614 46.84 -15.26 16.06
C THR A 614 46.79 -14.08 17.02
N ALA A 615 45.65 -13.89 17.69
CA ALA A 615 45.48 -12.84 18.68
C ALA A 615 46.48 -13.01 19.85
N THR A 616 47.11 -11.92 20.29
CA THR A 616 48.08 -11.96 21.40
C THR A 616 47.42 -11.98 22.77
N SER A 617 46.16 -11.55 22.85
CA SER A 617 45.31 -11.49 24.03
C SER A 617 43.85 -11.51 23.61
N ALA A 618 42.92 -11.70 24.55
CA ALA A 618 41.50 -11.49 24.27
C ALA A 618 41.27 -10.06 23.75
N THR A 619 40.81 -9.94 22.51
CA THR A 619 40.58 -8.66 21.85
C THR A 619 39.39 -8.77 20.91
N LYS A 620 38.60 -7.70 20.78
CA LYS A 620 37.57 -7.57 19.75
C LYS A 620 38.10 -6.89 18.48
N THR A 621 39.37 -6.48 18.49
CA THR A 621 39.97 -5.69 17.41
C THR A 621 41.38 -6.17 17.11
N ILE A 622 41.66 -6.39 15.82
CA ILE A 622 43.01 -6.63 15.29
C ILE A 622 43.19 -5.70 14.10
N SER A 623 44.34 -5.05 14.02
CA SER A 623 44.66 -4.17 12.89
C SER A 623 46.06 -4.41 12.33
N VAL A 624 46.26 -4.01 11.08
CA VAL A 624 47.53 -4.10 10.37
C VAL A 624 47.80 -2.83 9.59
N LYS A 625 49.03 -2.31 9.71
CA LYS A 625 49.57 -1.33 8.77
C LYS A 625 50.33 -2.07 7.67
N ILE A 626 49.91 -1.86 6.42
CA ILE A 626 50.46 -2.55 5.25
C ILE A 626 51.83 -1.95 4.90
N ASN A 627 52.87 -2.78 4.89
CA ASN A 627 54.25 -2.32 4.62
C ASN A 627 54.58 -2.31 3.12
N LYS A 628 54.03 -3.26 2.36
CA LYS A 628 54.13 -3.35 0.89
C LYS A 628 52.80 -3.76 0.30
N GLN A 629 52.58 -3.48 -0.97
CA GLN A 629 51.34 -3.90 -1.64
C GLN A 629 51.11 -5.41 -1.46
N VAL A 630 49.89 -5.76 -1.06
CA VAL A 630 49.41 -7.14 -0.98
C VAL A 630 48.10 -7.29 -1.75
N ARG A 631 47.79 -8.54 -2.10
CA ARG A 631 46.62 -8.91 -2.89
C ARG A 631 45.97 -10.13 -2.25
N ILE A 632 44.76 -9.96 -1.75
CA ILE A 632 44.04 -10.98 -0.98
C ILE A 632 42.73 -11.35 -1.68
N THR A 633 42.41 -12.64 -1.68
CA THR A 633 41.17 -13.18 -2.26
C THR A 633 40.14 -13.53 -1.19
N GLY A 634 40.56 -13.66 0.08
CA GLY A 634 39.63 -13.86 1.17
C GLY A 634 40.29 -13.78 2.55
N ALA A 635 39.47 -13.70 3.59
CA ALA A 635 39.87 -13.78 4.98
C ALA A 635 38.83 -14.52 5.84
N VAL A 636 39.26 -15.25 6.86
CA VAL A 636 38.37 -15.92 7.81
C VAL A 636 38.74 -15.50 9.23
N VAL A 637 37.77 -14.95 9.96
CA VAL A 637 37.91 -14.47 11.33
C VAL A 637 37.29 -15.47 12.30
N ALA A 638 38.12 -16.14 13.08
CA ALA A 638 37.68 -17.07 14.11
C ALA A 638 37.40 -16.33 15.43
N LEU A 639 36.20 -16.56 15.98
CA LEU A 639 35.71 -15.94 17.21
C LEU A 639 35.66 -16.95 18.37
N ALA A 640 35.96 -16.50 19.59
CA ALA A 640 35.89 -17.28 20.84
C ALA A 640 34.52 -17.20 21.51
#